data_AF-T1PBL3-F1
#
_entry.id   AF-T1PBL3-F1
#
_cell.length_a   1.000
_cell.length_b   1.000
_cell.length_c   1.000
_cell.angle_alpha   90.00
_cell.angle_beta   90.00
_cell.angle_gamma   90.00
#
_symmetry.space_group_name_H-M   'P 1'
#
loop_
_entity.id
_entity.type
_entity.pdbx_description
1 polymer ?
#
loop_
_entity_poly.entity_id
_entity_poly.type
_entity_poly.pdbx_seq_one_letter_code
_entity_poly.pdbx_strand_id
1 'polypeptide(L)'
;MSANNASVSGQLQNKASEPINEESKESRNGENSPGSDEEYASPHSNTVASRLSYKEAMNTPLSTTAGDTNTNGFMEMPASSTCIEGVSPMAIYNEERMRRKLQFFFMNPIEKWQARRKFPYKFVVQIVKIILVTMQLCLFAHSRYNHINYTWDNRIAFSHLFLRGWDSSREVESYPPSVGPFALYEKSEFFDTIDYAINGYANMNRSIGPYDYPTKDNSMAPMKLCLYNYREGTIFGFNESYIFNPEIELICESIPPNVTAVGVEKYLEQRGVDVSFSSLVKATLVFAIKTVNFKAYGGPLSAPDCFKFDITMFFDNRDHDGQMLLSLDADATRLHCKGDVDFISDAEYDAILRSILNIFVLLVCVLSFALCARALYRAYLLRCQTVNFFRAHFNKELSFDGRLEFVNFWYIMIIFNDVLLILGSALKEQIERKFLVADQWDTCSLFLGIGNLLVWFGVLRYLGFFKTYNVVILTLRKAAPKIFRFLVAALLIYAGFAFCGWLILGPYHMKFRSLATTSECLFSLINGDDMFATFATLSSKANWLWWFCQIYLYSFISLYIYVVLSLFISVIMDAYDTIKRYYRDGFPLSDLKEFVGTRTEEDLTSGVFMNNMDDFDQSSFIDVMRKVFCFGCCRNANASSASGPTGYTSLTSIIK
;
A
#
# COMPACT_ATOMS: atom_id res chain seq x y z
N MET A 1 9.42 67.52 -52.60
CA MET A 1 8.26 67.43 -53.51
C MET A 1 7.09 66.90 -52.67
N SER A 2 6.37 67.80 -51.98
CA SER A 2 4.97 68.24 -52.25
C SER A 2 3.93 67.14 -51.97
N ALA A 3 3.27 67.10 -50.79
CA ALA A 3 1.98 67.76 -50.40
C ALA A 3 0.76 67.24 -51.21
N ASN A 4 -0.42 66.81 -50.72
CA ASN A 4 -1.26 67.20 -49.55
C ASN A 4 -2.43 66.18 -49.28
N ASN A 5 -2.89 66.14 -48.01
CA ASN A 5 -4.26 65.99 -47.41
C ASN A 5 -5.30 64.91 -47.83
N ALA A 6 -5.88 64.19 -46.83
CA ALA A 6 -7.15 64.55 -46.13
C ALA A 6 -7.56 63.51 -45.03
N SER A 7 -8.42 63.97 -44.11
CA SER A 7 -8.87 63.51 -42.77
C SER A 7 -9.88 62.33 -42.67
N VAL A 8 -10.01 61.71 -41.47
CA VAL A 8 -11.19 61.74 -40.54
C VAL A 8 -11.05 60.72 -39.37
N SER A 9 -11.50 61.13 -38.18
CA SER A 9 -11.36 60.53 -36.83
C SER A 9 -12.44 59.50 -36.41
N GLY A 10 -12.19 58.69 -35.36
CA GLY A 10 -13.26 58.06 -34.55
C GLY A 10 -12.82 56.91 -33.61
N GLN A 11 -13.02 57.08 -32.29
CA GLN A 11 -12.71 56.16 -31.18
C GLN A 11 -13.73 55.01 -31.01
N LEU A 12 -13.36 53.92 -30.31
CA LEU A 12 -14.30 52.94 -29.74
C LEU A 12 -13.86 52.44 -28.34
N GLN A 13 -14.81 52.44 -27.41
CA GLN A 13 -14.71 52.15 -25.98
C GLN A 13 -15.16 50.72 -25.60
N ASN A 14 -14.65 50.28 -24.43
CA ASN A 14 -14.99 49.14 -23.58
C ASN A 14 -16.50 48.76 -23.45
N LYS A 15 -16.81 47.47 -23.18
CA LYS A 15 -17.07 46.90 -21.81
C LYS A 15 -17.98 45.64 -21.83
N ALA A 16 -17.53 44.61 -21.08
CA ALA A 16 -18.23 43.58 -20.28
C ALA A 16 -19.54 42.89 -20.74
N SER A 17 -19.57 41.56 -20.58
CA SER A 17 -20.79 40.75 -20.48
C SER A 17 -20.60 39.50 -19.62
N GLU A 18 -21.59 39.26 -18.76
CA GLU A 18 -21.88 38.06 -17.96
C GLU A 18 -23.44 37.95 -17.90
N PRO A 19 -24.07 36.88 -17.37
CA PRO A 19 -24.65 35.77 -18.14
C PRO A 19 -26.15 35.54 -17.88
N ILE A 20 -26.87 34.76 -18.70
CA ILE A 20 -28.24 34.27 -18.40
C ILE A 20 -28.51 32.84 -18.94
N ASN A 21 -29.09 32.01 -18.07
CA ASN A 21 -29.74 30.69 -18.29
C ASN A 21 -31.05 30.81 -19.09
N GLU A 22 -31.46 29.77 -19.83
CA GLU A 22 -32.79 29.15 -19.68
C GLU A 22 -33.04 27.95 -20.62
N GLU A 23 -33.77 26.97 -20.08
CA GLU A 23 -34.34 25.79 -20.75
C GLU A 23 -35.48 26.15 -21.73
N SER A 24 -35.74 25.31 -22.73
CA SER A 24 -37.11 25.08 -23.24
C SER A 24 -37.25 23.76 -24.02
N LYS A 25 -38.39 23.11 -23.78
CA LYS A 25 -38.95 21.91 -24.42
C LYS A 25 -39.62 22.25 -25.76
N GLU A 26 -39.62 21.33 -26.74
CA GLU A 26 -40.80 20.63 -27.32
C GLU A 26 -40.56 20.01 -28.72
N SER A 27 -40.75 18.69 -28.79
CA SER A 27 -41.42 17.83 -29.80
C SER A 27 -41.77 18.34 -31.23
N ARG A 28 -41.51 17.54 -32.29
CA ARG A 28 -42.37 16.44 -32.89
C ARG A 28 -41.94 16.01 -34.31
N ASN A 29 -42.17 14.72 -34.61
CA ASN A 29 -42.37 14.01 -35.92
C ASN A 29 -41.15 13.86 -36.86
N GLY A 30 -40.87 12.73 -37.53
CA GLY A 30 -41.57 11.46 -37.77
C GLY A 30 -41.47 11.07 -39.26
N GLU A 31 -41.15 9.80 -39.55
CA GLU A 31 -41.16 9.01 -40.84
C GLU A 31 -39.80 8.29 -41.06
N ASN A 32 -39.65 7.06 -41.57
CA ASN A 32 -40.51 5.91 -41.86
C ASN A 32 -39.60 4.65 -42.06
N SER A 33 -40.13 3.48 -41.68
CA SER A 33 -39.67 2.08 -41.82
C SER A 33 -39.42 1.62 -43.30
N PRO A 34 -38.92 0.40 -43.67
CA PRO A 34 -39.24 -0.91 -43.05
C PRO A 34 -38.23 -2.08 -43.11
N GLY A 35 -38.51 -3.13 -42.33
CA GLY A 35 -37.82 -4.43 -42.37
C GLY A 35 -38.58 -5.54 -41.63
N SER A 36 -39.42 -6.24 -42.41
CA SER A 36 -40.04 -7.58 -42.30
C SER A 36 -39.88 -8.46 -41.04
N ASP A 37 -41.05 -8.85 -40.54
CA ASP A 37 -41.38 -9.99 -39.67
C ASP A 37 -41.26 -11.36 -40.37
N GLU A 38 -40.91 -12.39 -39.60
CA GLU A 38 -41.61 -13.69 -39.66
C GLU A 38 -41.56 -14.39 -38.28
N GLU A 39 -42.64 -15.11 -38.02
CA GLU A 39 -43.31 -15.36 -36.75
C GLU A 39 -43.24 -16.88 -36.41
N TYR A 40 -43.32 -17.28 -35.13
CA TYR A 40 -44.31 -18.28 -34.67
C TYR A 40 -44.35 -18.49 -33.14
N ALA A 41 -45.48 -18.04 -32.58
CA ALA A 41 -46.40 -18.64 -31.60
C ALA A 41 -45.93 -19.28 -30.27
N SER A 42 -46.54 -18.74 -29.20
CA SER A 42 -46.71 -19.27 -27.84
C SER A 42 -47.88 -20.27 -27.74
N PRO A 43 -47.99 -21.03 -26.64
CA PRO A 43 -49.27 -21.05 -25.92
C PRO A 43 -49.15 -20.95 -24.38
N HIS A 44 -50.13 -20.27 -23.80
CA HIS A 44 -50.44 -20.15 -22.37
C HIS A 44 -50.89 -21.48 -21.73
N SER A 45 -50.58 -21.71 -20.44
CA SER A 45 -51.57 -21.75 -19.34
C SER A 45 -50.95 -22.10 -17.96
N ASN A 46 -51.46 -21.40 -16.93
CA ASN A 46 -51.65 -21.80 -15.51
C ASN A 46 -50.44 -22.33 -14.71
N THR A 47 -49.99 -21.73 -13.61
CA THR A 47 -50.74 -21.66 -12.35
C THR A 47 -50.04 -20.76 -11.31
N VAL A 48 -50.88 -20.10 -10.50
CA VAL A 48 -50.60 -19.17 -9.40
C VAL A 48 -50.12 -19.92 -8.13
N ALA A 49 -49.05 -20.72 -8.22
CA ALA A 49 -48.63 -21.62 -7.12
C ALA A 49 -47.35 -21.24 -6.35
N SER A 50 -46.68 -20.11 -6.64
CA SER A 50 -45.35 -19.83 -6.08
C SER A 50 -45.24 -18.63 -5.14
N ARG A 51 -46.35 -18.00 -4.74
CA ARG A 51 -46.35 -16.85 -3.80
C ARG A 51 -46.92 -17.09 -2.40
N LEU A 52 -47.26 -18.32 -2.01
CA LEU A 52 -47.86 -18.62 -0.70
C LEU A 52 -47.09 -19.61 0.19
N SER A 53 -45.83 -19.93 -0.10
CA SER A 53 -45.05 -20.90 0.72
C SER A 53 -44.18 -20.27 1.83
N TYR A 54 -44.36 -18.98 2.16
CA TYR A 54 -43.57 -18.30 3.21
C TYR A 54 -44.40 -17.81 4.41
N LYS A 55 -45.66 -18.21 4.54
CA LYS A 55 -46.56 -17.73 5.62
C LYS A 55 -47.38 -18.81 6.36
N GLU A 56 -47.10 -20.09 6.17
CA GLU A 56 -47.93 -21.19 6.72
C GLU A 56 -47.13 -22.28 7.47
N ALA A 57 -46.11 -21.89 8.24
CA ALA A 57 -45.42 -22.78 9.20
C ALA A 57 -45.41 -22.23 10.62
N MET A 58 -46.26 -21.25 10.91
CA MET A 58 -46.43 -20.68 12.24
C MET A 58 -47.93 -20.53 12.46
N ASN A 59 -48.45 -21.23 13.47
CA ASN A 59 -49.83 -21.22 13.98
C ASN A 59 -50.75 -22.34 13.46
N THR A 60 -50.82 -23.45 14.20
CA THR A 60 -52.12 -23.97 14.69
C THR A 60 -51.94 -24.98 15.84
N PRO A 61 -52.84 -25.00 16.83
CA PRO A 61 -52.74 -25.78 18.06
C PRO A 61 -53.40 -27.17 17.92
N LEU A 62 -52.95 -28.15 18.69
CA LEU A 62 -53.57 -29.48 18.71
C LEU A 62 -54.56 -29.60 19.88
N SER A 63 -55.80 -29.93 19.53
CA SER A 63 -56.96 -30.11 20.41
C SER A 63 -57.07 -31.52 20.99
N THR A 64 -57.68 -31.55 22.17
CA THR A 64 -58.08 -32.66 23.04
C THR A 64 -59.07 -33.65 22.43
N THR A 65 -58.96 -34.94 22.78
CA THR A 65 -60.10 -35.84 22.99
C THR A 65 -59.76 -36.89 24.04
N ALA A 66 -60.71 -37.09 24.96
CA ALA A 66 -60.62 -37.91 26.16
C ALA A 66 -61.07 -39.36 25.93
N GLY A 67 -60.56 -40.27 26.77
CA GLY A 67 -61.03 -41.64 26.93
C GLY A 67 -60.25 -42.36 28.03
N ASP A 68 -60.86 -42.51 29.19
CA ASP A 68 -60.34 -43.14 30.42
C ASP A 68 -60.03 -44.63 30.28
N THR A 69 -58.94 -45.11 30.89
CA THR A 69 -58.96 -46.12 31.99
C THR A 69 -57.57 -46.42 32.55
N ASN A 70 -57.51 -46.53 33.89
CA ASN A 70 -56.35 -46.78 34.74
C ASN A 70 -55.56 -48.06 34.40
N THR A 71 -54.23 -48.00 34.45
CA THR A 71 -53.37 -48.98 35.15
C THR A 71 -51.93 -48.48 35.24
N ASN A 72 -51.35 -48.63 36.44
CA ASN A 72 -49.99 -48.23 36.80
C ASN A 72 -48.93 -48.99 36.00
N GLY A 73 -47.98 -48.26 35.40
CA GLY A 73 -46.77 -48.83 34.81
C GLY A 73 -45.71 -47.75 34.65
N PHE A 74 -44.70 -47.78 35.52
CA PHE A 74 -43.43 -47.07 35.32
C PHE A 74 -42.83 -47.51 33.98
N MET A 75 -42.57 -46.58 33.07
CA MET A 75 -41.87 -46.86 31.82
C MET A 75 -40.71 -45.87 31.66
N GLU A 76 -39.49 -46.38 31.87
CA GLU A 76 -38.22 -45.68 31.71
C GLU A 76 -38.02 -45.23 30.25
N MET A 77 -37.50 -44.01 30.07
CA MET A 77 -36.96 -43.54 28.79
C MET A 77 -35.57 -44.17 28.55
N PRO A 78 -35.22 -44.52 27.29
CA PRO A 78 -33.97 -45.19 26.99
C PRO A 78 -32.80 -44.19 27.06
N ALA A 79 -31.93 -44.35 28.04
CA ALA A 79 -30.59 -43.79 28.02
C ALA A 79 -29.72 -44.64 27.07
N SER A 80 -29.29 -44.06 25.95
CA SER A 80 -28.16 -44.57 25.17
C SER A 80 -27.01 -43.57 25.19
N SER A 81 -26.57 -43.18 26.39
CA SER A 81 -25.16 -42.90 26.62
C SER A 81 -24.47 -44.23 26.88
N THR A 82 -23.63 -44.66 25.94
CA THR A 82 -22.65 -45.72 26.15
C THR A 82 -21.74 -45.29 27.30
N CYS A 83 -22.10 -45.68 28.52
CA CYS A 83 -21.24 -45.57 29.69
C CYS A 83 -20.06 -46.52 29.47
N ILE A 84 -18.91 -45.96 29.08
CA ILE A 84 -17.65 -46.66 29.15
C ILE A 84 -17.31 -46.81 30.64
N GLU A 85 -17.35 -48.04 31.13
CA GLU A 85 -16.87 -48.41 32.46
C GLU A 85 -15.40 -47.97 32.64
N GLY A 86 -15.12 -47.19 33.69
CA GLY A 86 -13.75 -46.88 34.14
C GLY A 86 -13.29 -45.43 34.10
N VAL A 87 -14.11 -44.44 33.71
CA VAL A 87 -13.68 -43.04 33.71
C VAL A 87 -13.83 -42.41 35.10
N SER A 88 -12.73 -42.01 35.73
CA SER A 88 -12.77 -41.33 37.04
C SER A 88 -13.58 -40.02 36.97
N PRO A 89 -14.36 -39.66 38.02
CA PRO A 89 -15.08 -38.38 38.07
C PRO A 89 -14.17 -37.15 37.85
N MET A 90 -12.90 -37.27 38.22
CA MET A 90 -11.88 -36.24 38.01
C MET A 90 -11.51 -36.05 36.52
N ALA A 91 -11.53 -37.13 35.73
CA ALA A 91 -11.26 -37.06 34.29
C ALA A 91 -12.39 -36.35 33.53
N ILE A 92 -13.65 -36.63 33.88
CA ILE A 92 -14.84 -35.97 33.32
C ILE A 92 -14.82 -34.47 33.63
N TYR A 93 -14.52 -34.11 34.89
CA TYR A 93 -14.38 -32.70 35.30
C TYR A 93 -13.27 -31.96 34.52
N ASN A 94 -12.11 -32.59 34.33
CA ASN A 94 -10.99 -32.00 33.59
C ASN A 94 -11.30 -31.81 32.10
N GLU A 95 -12.02 -32.76 31.49
CA GLU A 95 -12.47 -32.67 30.11
C GLU A 95 -13.44 -31.50 29.91
N GLU A 96 -14.45 -31.39 30.76
CA GLU A 96 -15.43 -30.32 30.71
C GLU A 96 -14.80 -28.95 30.96
N ARG A 97 -13.84 -28.88 31.90
CA ARG A 97 -13.05 -27.68 32.16
C ARG A 97 -12.22 -27.26 30.94
N MET A 98 -11.59 -28.20 30.23
CA MET A 98 -10.82 -27.91 29.02
C MET A 98 -11.74 -27.49 27.86
N ARG A 99 -12.89 -28.16 27.69
CA ARG A 99 -13.92 -27.82 26.70
C ARG A 99 -14.42 -26.39 26.90
N ARG A 100 -14.78 -26.00 28.13
CA ARG A 100 -15.21 -24.62 28.45
C ARG A 100 -14.12 -23.59 28.15
N LYS A 101 -12.85 -23.88 28.47
CA LYS A 101 -11.70 -23.02 28.12
C LYS A 101 -11.57 -22.77 26.62
N LEU A 102 -11.74 -23.81 25.81
CA LEU A 102 -11.70 -23.70 24.36
C LEU A 102 -12.92 -22.98 23.81
N GLN A 103 -14.12 -23.31 24.30
CA GLN A 103 -15.36 -22.63 23.94
C GLN A 103 -15.22 -21.12 24.16
N PHE A 104 -14.77 -20.69 25.34
CA PHE A 104 -14.53 -19.28 25.64
C PHE A 104 -13.47 -18.67 24.72
N PHE A 105 -12.38 -19.37 24.42
CA PHE A 105 -11.33 -18.83 23.54
C PHE A 105 -11.85 -18.53 22.12
N PHE A 106 -12.64 -19.43 21.53
CA PHE A 106 -13.20 -19.27 20.19
C PHE A 106 -14.50 -18.47 20.13
N MET A 107 -14.99 -17.92 21.24
CA MET A 107 -16.14 -16.99 21.22
C MET A 107 -15.77 -15.66 20.56
N ASN A 108 -16.77 -15.07 19.89
CA ASN A 108 -16.68 -13.73 19.34
C ASN A 108 -16.51 -12.70 20.47
N PRO A 109 -15.91 -11.51 20.21
CA PRO A 109 -15.76 -10.48 21.23
C PRO A 109 -17.09 -10.02 21.86
N ILE A 110 -18.17 -9.98 21.07
CA ILE A 110 -19.52 -9.61 21.54
C ILE A 110 -20.07 -10.70 22.49
N GLU A 111 -19.93 -11.98 22.12
CA GLU A 111 -20.31 -13.13 22.96
C GLU A 111 -19.50 -13.13 24.27
N LYS A 112 -18.20 -12.85 24.21
CA LYS A 112 -17.34 -12.73 25.40
C LYS A 112 -17.78 -11.60 26.32
N TRP A 113 -18.24 -10.49 25.74
CA TRP A 113 -18.76 -9.37 26.52
C TRP A 113 -20.07 -9.74 27.21
N GLN A 114 -20.98 -10.42 26.52
CA GLN A 114 -22.23 -10.93 27.09
C GLN A 114 -21.97 -11.96 28.22
N ALA A 115 -21.05 -12.90 28.00
CA ALA A 115 -20.75 -13.98 28.95
C ALA A 115 -19.98 -13.53 30.21
N ARG A 116 -19.07 -12.55 30.12
CA ARG A 116 -18.25 -12.08 31.26
C ARG A 116 -18.67 -10.71 31.81
N ARG A 117 -19.51 -9.95 31.11
CA ARG A 117 -19.88 -8.55 31.40
C ARG A 117 -18.68 -7.59 31.61
N LYS A 118 -17.48 -7.96 31.13
CA LYS A 118 -16.27 -7.12 31.18
C LYS A 118 -16.17 -6.24 29.93
N PHE A 119 -15.92 -4.95 30.12
CA PHE A 119 -15.82 -3.98 29.01
C PHE A 119 -14.75 -4.37 27.97
N PRO A 120 -15.06 -4.35 26.65
CA PRO A 120 -14.17 -4.84 25.59
C PRO A 120 -13.09 -3.83 25.21
N TYR A 121 -12.18 -3.51 26.14
CA TYR A 121 -11.13 -2.50 25.95
C TYR A 121 -10.28 -2.72 24.68
N LYS A 122 -9.98 -3.97 24.30
CA LYS A 122 -9.20 -4.28 23.09
C LYS A 122 -9.89 -3.79 21.82
N PHE A 123 -11.21 -3.92 21.75
CA PHE A 123 -11.97 -3.49 20.58
C PHE A 123 -11.99 -1.97 20.48
N VAL A 124 -12.20 -1.29 21.62
CA VAL A 124 -12.20 0.18 21.70
C VAL A 124 -10.84 0.77 21.32
N VAL A 125 -9.74 0.21 21.84
CA VAL A 125 -8.37 0.65 21.48
C VAL A 125 -8.14 0.55 19.96
N GLN A 126 -8.65 -0.51 19.31
CA GLN A 126 -8.50 -0.66 17.86
C GLN A 126 -9.32 0.35 17.05
N ILE A 127 -10.56 0.66 17.48
CA ILE A 127 -11.38 1.71 16.84
C ILE A 127 -10.70 3.07 16.98
N VAL A 128 -10.27 3.41 18.20
CA VAL A 128 -9.55 4.66 18.48
C VAL A 128 -8.28 4.73 17.63
N LYS A 129 -7.52 3.63 17.53
CA LYS A 129 -6.33 3.54 16.66
C LYS A 129 -6.65 3.87 15.21
N ILE A 130 -7.71 3.28 14.62
CA ILE A 130 -8.09 3.52 13.22
C ILE A 130 -8.32 5.01 12.97
N ILE A 131 -9.08 5.67 13.84
CA ILE A 131 -9.41 7.10 13.69
C ILE A 131 -8.14 7.95 13.82
N LEU A 132 -7.34 7.73 14.86
CA LEU A 132 -6.16 8.55 15.14
C LEU A 132 -5.07 8.37 14.07
N VAL A 133 -4.78 7.14 13.65
CA VAL A 133 -3.79 6.86 12.62
C VAL A 133 -4.23 7.45 11.27
N THR A 134 -5.51 7.34 10.93
CA THR A 134 -6.04 7.94 9.69
C THR A 134 -5.94 9.46 9.74
N MET A 135 -6.31 10.09 10.86
CA MET A 135 -6.16 11.54 11.06
C MET A 135 -4.70 11.97 10.95
N GLN A 136 -3.78 11.25 11.60
CA GLN A 136 -2.34 11.51 11.54
C GLN A 136 -1.80 11.41 10.11
N LEU A 137 -2.24 10.41 9.35
CA LEU A 137 -1.84 10.21 7.96
C LEU A 137 -2.36 11.34 7.07
N CYS A 138 -3.63 11.74 7.19
CA CYS A 138 -4.18 12.84 6.40
C CYS A 138 -3.42 14.15 6.61
N LEU A 139 -3.13 14.50 7.87
CA LEU A 139 -2.34 15.69 8.21
C LEU A 139 -0.90 15.62 7.69
N PHE A 140 -0.29 14.43 7.73
CA PHE A 140 1.05 14.21 7.18
C PHE A 140 1.07 14.26 5.66
N ALA A 141 0.08 13.66 4.99
CA ALA A 141 -0.04 13.65 3.55
C ALA A 141 -0.17 15.07 2.98
N HIS A 142 -0.98 15.92 3.62
CA HIS A 142 -1.06 17.33 3.26
C HIS A 142 0.28 18.07 3.42
N SER A 143 1.02 17.79 4.51
CA SER A 143 2.37 18.32 4.72
C SER A 143 3.31 17.95 3.58
N ARG A 144 3.35 16.66 3.26
CA ARG A 144 4.27 16.11 2.27
C ARG A 144 3.92 16.63 0.89
N TYR A 145 2.65 16.72 0.55
CA TYR A 145 2.19 17.26 -0.73
C TYR A 145 2.68 18.70 -0.93
N ASN A 146 2.53 19.56 0.08
CA ASN A 146 3.01 20.95 -0.01
C ASN A 146 4.55 21.02 -0.15
N HIS A 147 5.30 20.15 0.56
CA HIS A 147 6.75 20.08 0.43
C HIS A 147 7.19 19.62 -0.97
N ILE A 148 6.62 18.52 -1.48
CA ILE A 148 6.94 17.97 -2.80
C ILE A 148 6.57 18.96 -3.91
N ASN A 149 5.39 19.60 -3.84
CA ASN A 149 5.02 20.63 -4.79
C ASN A 149 6.02 21.78 -4.79
N TYR A 150 6.41 22.28 -3.61
CA TYR A 150 7.41 23.36 -3.54
C TYR A 150 8.74 22.94 -4.18
N THR A 151 9.27 21.75 -3.87
CA THR A 151 10.52 21.28 -4.47
C THR A 151 10.40 21.03 -5.98
N TRP A 152 9.26 20.51 -6.43
CA TRP A 152 8.98 20.24 -7.84
C TRP A 152 8.83 21.53 -8.66
N ASP A 153 8.08 22.50 -8.16
CA ASP A 153 7.87 23.80 -8.80
C ASP A 153 9.18 24.58 -8.93
N ASN A 154 10.03 24.53 -7.89
CA ASN A 154 11.38 25.11 -7.95
C ASN A 154 12.26 24.40 -8.98
N ARG A 155 12.22 23.07 -9.05
CA ARG A 155 12.94 22.31 -10.08
C ARG A 155 12.51 22.71 -11.49
N ILE A 156 11.22 22.88 -11.75
CA ILE A 156 10.71 23.40 -13.04
C ILE A 156 11.24 24.80 -13.31
N ALA A 157 11.18 25.70 -12.32
CA ALA A 157 11.71 27.06 -12.47
C ALA A 157 13.22 27.06 -12.78
N PHE A 158 14.00 26.20 -12.13
CA PHE A 158 15.43 26.04 -12.41
C PHE A 158 15.71 25.48 -13.81
N SER A 159 14.91 24.53 -14.29
CA SER A 159 14.98 24.07 -15.68
C SER A 159 14.82 25.23 -16.67
N HIS A 160 13.84 26.11 -16.48
CA HIS A 160 13.66 27.30 -17.34
C HIS A 160 14.78 28.34 -17.19
N LEU A 161 15.39 28.46 -16.01
CA LEU A 161 16.42 29.46 -15.76
C LEU A 161 17.82 29.05 -16.25
N PHE A 162 18.12 27.74 -16.24
CA PHE A 162 19.48 27.22 -16.46
C PHE A 162 19.61 26.28 -17.66
N LEU A 163 18.53 25.68 -18.16
CA LEU A 163 18.58 24.83 -19.37
C LEU A 163 18.21 25.64 -20.60
N ARG A 164 19.16 25.79 -21.53
CA ARG A 164 18.96 26.50 -22.79
C ARG A 164 17.99 25.74 -23.70
N GLY A 165 16.85 26.33 -24.03
CA GLY A 165 15.86 25.70 -24.93
C GLY A 165 14.88 24.75 -24.24
N TRP A 166 14.76 24.83 -22.91
CA TRP A 166 13.70 24.15 -22.18
C TRP A 166 12.31 24.71 -22.55
N ASP A 167 11.31 23.85 -22.67
CA ASP A 167 9.95 24.20 -23.07
C ASP A 167 8.89 23.50 -22.21
N SER A 168 7.72 24.15 -22.11
CA SER A 168 6.53 23.75 -21.37
C SER A 168 5.98 22.36 -21.74
N SER A 169 6.19 21.91 -22.97
CA SER A 169 5.83 20.55 -23.40
C SER A 169 6.51 19.43 -22.60
N ARG A 170 7.59 19.75 -21.86
CA ARG A 170 8.38 18.80 -21.06
C ARG A 170 8.07 18.85 -19.56
N GLU A 171 7.13 19.69 -19.13
CA GLU A 171 6.74 19.83 -17.72
C GLU A 171 5.81 18.70 -17.25
N VAL A 172 5.12 18.05 -18.18
CA VAL A 172 4.19 16.96 -17.91
C VAL A 172 4.71 15.66 -18.51
N GLU A 173 4.77 14.61 -17.70
CA GLU A 173 5.06 13.25 -18.18
C GLU A 173 3.86 12.73 -18.99
N SER A 174 3.88 12.99 -20.30
CA SER A 174 2.90 12.44 -21.24
C SER A 174 3.38 11.11 -21.82
N TYR A 175 2.46 10.16 -21.95
CA TYR A 175 2.74 8.85 -22.54
C TYR A 175 1.76 8.55 -23.69
N PRO A 176 2.24 8.25 -24.92
CA PRO A 176 3.63 8.35 -25.37
C PRO A 176 4.12 9.82 -25.39
N PRO A 177 5.44 10.05 -25.28
CA PRO A 177 5.97 11.41 -25.22
C PRO A 177 5.75 12.14 -26.55
N SER A 178 5.28 13.38 -26.50
CA SER A 178 5.04 14.24 -27.67
C SER A 178 6.34 14.81 -28.26
N VAL A 179 7.41 14.87 -27.46
CA VAL A 179 8.73 15.41 -27.84
C VAL A 179 9.82 14.40 -27.46
N GLY A 180 10.88 14.32 -28.26
CA GLY A 180 12.04 13.48 -27.96
C GLY A 180 12.78 13.90 -26.68
N PRO A 181 13.74 13.09 -26.18
CA PRO A 181 14.52 13.44 -24.99
C PRO A 181 15.25 14.78 -25.17
N PHE A 182 15.48 15.50 -24.07
CA PHE A 182 16.21 16.76 -24.10
C PHE A 182 17.71 16.46 -24.19
N ALA A 183 18.36 16.92 -25.26
CA ALA A 183 19.73 16.54 -25.60
C ALA A 183 20.43 17.61 -26.44
N LEU A 184 21.76 17.56 -26.43
CA LEU A 184 22.65 18.38 -27.25
C LEU A 184 23.26 17.52 -28.37
N TYR A 185 23.50 18.12 -29.53
CA TYR A 185 24.02 17.43 -30.71
C TYR A 185 25.31 18.06 -31.25
N GLU A 186 25.60 19.32 -30.92
CA GLU A 186 26.81 20.00 -31.35
C GLU A 186 27.78 20.26 -30.18
N LYS A 187 29.09 20.30 -30.49
CA LYS A 187 30.13 20.62 -29.48
C LYS A 187 30.04 22.05 -28.98
N SER A 188 29.68 22.99 -29.85
CA SER A 188 29.39 24.38 -29.52
C SER A 188 28.23 24.47 -28.52
N GLU A 189 27.14 23.73 -28.75
CA GLU A 189 25.97 23.69 -27.87
C GLU A 189 26.29 23.28 -26.43
N PHE A 190 27.29 22.43 -26.23
CA PHE A 190 27.78 22.07 -24.89
C PHE A 190 28.30 23.30 -24.13
N PHE A 191 29.23 24.04 -24.71
CA PHE A 191 29.80 25.24 -24.08
C PHE A 191 28.75 26.34 -23.92
N ASP A 192 27.96 26.56 -24.96
CA ASP A 192 26.84 27.49 -25.01
C ASP A 192 25.80 27.24 -23.91
N THR A 193 25.53 25.98 -23.57
CA THR A 193 24.59 25.60 -22.52
C THR A 193 25.17 25.91 -21.13
N ILE A 194 26.46 25.67 -20.93
CA ILE A 194 27.14 26.03 -19.67
C ILE A 194 27.18 27.56 -19.52
N ASP A 195 27.52 28.29 -20.58
CA ASP A 195 27.50 29.76 -20.59
C ASP A 195 26.10 30.32 -20.31
N TYR A 196 25.05 29.71 -20.87
CA TYR A 196 23.67 30.06 -20.55
C TYR A 196 23.36 29.87 -19.06
N ALA A 197 23.76 28.74 -18.47
CA ALA A 197 23.56 28.47 -17.04
C ALA A 197 24.32 29.46 -16.14
N ILE A 198 25.58 29.78 -16.47
CA ILE A 198 26.39 30.76 -15.72
C ILE A 198 25.77 32.15 -15.80
N ASN A 199 25.35 32.58 -16.98
CA ASN A 199 24.67 33.87 -17.16
C ASN A 199 23.32 33.92 -16.44
N GLY A 200 22.58 32.81 -16.44
CA GLY A 200 21.36 32.65 -15.67
C GLY A 200 21.60 32.76 -14.17
N TYR A 201 22.66 32.12 -13.67
CA TYR A 201 23.05 32.14 -12.27
C TYR A 201 23.64 33.48 -11.84
N ALA A 202 24.38 34.19 -12.69
CA ALA A 202 24.87 35.55 -12.39
C ALA A 202 23.73 36.59 -12.29
N ASN A 203 22.66 36.38 -13.05
CA ASN A 203 21.51 37.28 -13.13
C ASN A 203 20.28 36.73 -12.39
N MET A 204 20.44 36.15 -11.19
CA MET A 204 19.29 35.59 -10.43
C MET A 204 18.19 36.61 -10.13
N ASN A 205 18.52 37.90 -10.00
CA ASN A 205 17.55 38.97 -9.77
C ASN A 205 16.47 39.10 -10.87
N ARG A 206 16.67 38.49 -12.06
CA ARG A 206 15.66 38.45 -13.12
C ARG A 206 14.53 37.45 -12.85
N SER A 207 14.75 36.53 -11.90
CA SER A 207 13.80 35.47 -11.58
C SER A 207 12.66 36.01 -10.70
N ILE A 208 11.50 35.37 -10.78
CA ILE A 208 10.33 35.72 -9.94
C ILE A 208 10.52 35.17 -8.51
N GLY A 209 11.23 34.04 -8.37
CA GLY A 209 11.48 33.40 -7.09
C GLY A 209 12.47 34.19 -6.23
N PRO A 210 12.32 34.18 -4.89
CA PRO A 210 13.28 34.79 -3.98
C PRO A 210 14.52 33.88 -3.86
N TYR A 211 15.41 33.96 -4.85
CA TYR A 211 16.63 33.16 -4.93
C TYR A 211 17.84 33.97 -4.51
N ASP A 212 18.60 33.44 -3.56
CA ASP A 212 19.83 34.02 -3.02
C ASP A 212 21.02 33.07 -3.21
N TYR A 213 22.21 33.65 -3.25
CA TYR A 213 23.45 32.89 -3.35
C TYR A 213 23.81 32.20 -2.02
N PRO A 214 24.62 31.12 -2.05
CA PRO A 214 24.90 30.33 -0.85
C PRO A 214 25.92 31.00 0.09
N THR A 215 26.60 32.06 -0.36
CA THR A 215 27.58 32.82 0.43
C THR A 215 26.90 33.70 1.48
N LYS A 216 27.67 34.16 2.49
CA LYS A 216 27.12 35.05 3.54
C LYS A 216 26.87 36.47 3.03
N ASP A 217 27.69 36.92 2.09
CA ASP A 217 27.63 38.27 1.52
C ASP A 217 26.69 38.35 0.30
N ASN A 218 25.92 37.29 0.04
CA ASN A 218 25.07 37.13 -1.14
C ASN A 218 25.81 37.40 -2.47
N SER A 219 27.08 37.01 -2.53
CA SER A 219 27.90 37.05 -3.74
C SER A 219 27.81 35.71 -4.48
N MET A 220 27.88 35.77 -5.82
CA MET A 220 27.85 34.58 -6.66
C MET A 220 29.02 33.63 -6.29
N ALA A 221 28.67 32.47 -5.75
CA ALA A 221 29.65 31.42 -5.48
C ALA A 221 30.13 30.80 -6.80
N PRO A 222 31.40 30.34 -6.90
CA PRO A 222 31.86 29.69 -8.12
C PRO A 222 31.09 28.39 -8.37
N MET A 223 30.71 28.15 -9.62
CA MET A 223 30.10 26.89 -10.05
C MET A 223 31.19 25.84 -10.22
N LYS A 224 30.90 24.57 -9.98
CA LYS A 224 31.86 23.48 -10.14
C LYS A 224 31.52 22.65 -11.37
N LEU A 225 32.35 22.72 -12.40
CA LEU A 225 32.24 21.88 -13.59
C LEU A 225 33.18 20.69 -13.42
N CYS A 226 32.63 19.47 -13.45
CA CYS A 226 33.40 18.25 -13.40
C CYS A 226 33.22 17.45 -14.69
N LEU A 227 34.33 17.10 -15.32
CA LEU A 227 34.41 16.28 -16.53
C LEU A 227 34.89 14.89 -16.12
N TYR A 228 34.15 13.87 -16.55
CA TYR A 228 34.50 12.47 -16.35
C TYR A 228 34.96 11.92 -17.67
N ASN A 229 36.27 11.79 -17.84
CA ASN A 229 36.89 11.36 -19.08
C ASN A 229 37.46 9.96 -18.91
N TYR A 230 37.43 9.15 -19.96
CA TYR A 230 38.35 8.02 -20.07
C TYR A 230 39.78 8.56 -20.09
N ARG A 231 40.69 7.89 -19.37
CA ARG A 231 42.10 8.27 -19.30
C ARG A 231 42.75 8.33 -20.68
N GLU A 232 42.36 7.40 -21.57
CA GLU A 232 42.65 7.47 -22.99
C GLU A 232 41.40 7.06 -23.77
N GLY A 233 41.05 7.82 -24.81
CA GLY A 233 39.85 7.60 -25.62
C GLY A 233 39.98 8.26 -26.98
N THR A 234 41.09 8.00 -27.67
CA THR A 234 41.34 8.54 -29.02
C THR A 234 40.85 7.55 -30.06
N ILE A 235 39.91 7.98 -30.89
CA ILE A 235 39.29 7.16 -31.94
C ILE A 235 39.83 7.63 -33.29
N PHE A 236 40.44 6.72 -34.05
CA PHE A 236 40.91 6.97 -35.41
C PHE A 236 39.91 6.36 -36.40
N GLY A 237 38.85 7.13 -36.72
CA GLY A 237 37.79 6.64 -37.62
C GLY A 237 38.28 6.28 -39.02
N PHE A 238 39.38 6.88 -39.51
CA PHE A 238 39.89 6.65 -40.87
C PHE A 238 40.50 5.26 -41.08
N ASN A 239 40.97 4.60 -40.02
CA ASN A 239 41.56 3.26 -40.08
C ASN A 239 40.93 2.30 -39.07
N GLU A 240 39.77 2.66 -38.51
CA GLU A 240 39.00 1.86 -37.54
C GLU A 240 39.80 1.44 -36.30
N SER A 241 40.85 2.20 -35.95
CA SER A 241 41.69 1.92 -34.78
C SER A 241 41.39 2.87 -33.62
N TYR A 242 41.69 2.45 -32.40
CA TYR A 242 41.50 3.28 -31.21
C TYR A 242 42.56 2.98 -30.15
N ILE A 243 42.82 3.96 -29.30
CA ILE A 243 43.58 3.81 -28.05
C ILE A 243 42.60 4.11 -26.93
N PHE A 244 42.38 3.11 -26.07
CA PHE A 244 41.35 3.16 -25.05
C PHE A 244 41.87 2.65 -23.71
N ASN A 245 41.66 3.46 -22.68
CA ASN A 245 41.85 3.10 -21.30
C ASN A 245 40.55 3.43 -20.53
N PRO A 246 39.82 2.42 -20.01
CA PRO A 246 38.53 2.61 -19.36
C PRO A 246 38.60 3.29 -17.99
N GLU A 247 39.81 3.51 -17.44
CA GLU A 247 39.98 4.21 -16.17
C GLU A 247 39.41 5.64 -16.27
N ILE A 248 38.49 5.99 -15.37
CA ILE A 248 37.84 7.31 -15.39
C ILE A 248 38.70 8.30 -14.62
N GLU A 249 39.17 9.32 -15.33
CA GLU A 249 39.83 10.49 -14.77
C GLU A 249 38.81 11.61 -14.56
N LEU A 250 38.82 12.18 -13.35
CA LEU A 250 37.91 13.25 -12.94
C LEU A 250 38.67 14.57 -12.89
N ILE A 251 38.29 15.50 -13.77
CA ILE A 251 38.84 16.86 -13.81
C ILE A 251 37.73 17.81 -13.36
N CYS A 252 37.92 18.50 -12.24
CA CYS A 252 36.93 19.45 -11.71
C CYS A 252 37.51 20.85 -11.64
N GLU A 253 36.88 21.79 -12.36
CA GLU A 253 37.23 23.19 -12.38
C GLU A 253 36.17 24.05 -11.67
N SER A 254 36.64 25.06 -10.94
CA SER A 254 35.77 26.04 -10.28
C SER A 254 35.63 27.26 -11.16
N ILE A 255 34.44 27.48 -11.70
CA ILE A 255 34.10 28.55 -12.62
C ILE A 255 33.72 29.82 -11.81
N PRO A 256 34.57 30.87 -11.79
CA PRO A 256 34.25 32.11 -11.11
C PRO A 256 33.27 32.98 -11.91
N PRO A 257 32.65 34.00 -11.28
CA PRO A 257 31.69 34.90 -11.94
C PRO A 257 32.24 35.62 -13.19
N ASN A 258 33.55 35.87 -13.25
CA ASN A 258 34.21 36.57 -14.36
C ASN A 258 34.14 35.81 -15.70
N VAL A 259 33.82 34.51 -15.68
CA VAL A 259 33.72 33.69 -16.90
C VAL A 259 32.55 34.14 -17.79
N THR A 260 31.53 34.81 -17.23
CA THR A 260 30.42 35.41 -17.99
C THR A 260 30.86 36.28 -19.18
N ALA A 261 31.99 36.99 -19.05
CA ALA A 261 32.52 37.85 -20.11
C ALA A 261 33.50 37.15 -21.07
N VAL A 262 34.14 36.07 -20.62
CA VAL A 262 35.20 35.37 -21.36
C VAL A 262 34.63 34.21 -22.18
N GLY A 263 33.58 33.55 -21.66
CA GLY A 263 33.07 32.27 -22.13
C GLY A 263 33.81 31.09 -21.50
N VAL A 264 33.10 29.99 -21.26
CA VAL A 264 33.64 28.79 -20.61
C VAL A 264 34.73 28.12 -21.43
N GLU A 265 34.55 28.03 -22.76
CA GLU A 265 35.50 27.38 -23.66
C GLU A 265 36.91 28.00 -23.52
N LYS A 266 37.00 29.32 -23.70
CA LYS A 266 38.26 30.07 -23.55
C LYS A 266 38.81 30.02 -22.12
N TYR A 267 37.94 29.98 -21.11
CA TYR A 267 38.37 29.85 -19.72
C TYR A 267 39.05 28.51 -19.45
N LEU A 268 38.50 27.42 -19.97
CA LEU A 268 39.07 26.07 -19.84
C LEU A 268 40.42 25.98 -20.59
N GLU A 269 40.51 26.55 -21.80
CA GLU A 269 41.77 26.64 -22.55
C GLU A 269 42.87 27.37 -21.77
N GLN A 270 42.54 28.49 -21.13
CA GLN A 270 43.49 29.26 -20.30
C GLN A 270 43.97 28.49 -19.07
N ARG A 271 43.16 27.55 -18.58
CA ARG A 271 43.51 26.64 -17.48
C ARG A 271 44.27 25.39 -17.96
N GLY A 272 44.45 25.23 -19.27
CA GLY A 272 45.07 24.04 -19.86
C GLY A 272 44.17 22.81 -19.86
N VAL A 273 42.84 23.00 -19.77
CA VAL A 273 41.85 21.92 -19.81
C VAL A 273 41.21 21.89 -21.20
N ASP A 274 41.59 20.91 -22.01
CA ASP A 274 40.96 20.64 -23.31
C ASP A 274 39.84 19.60 -23.16
N VAL A 275 38.65 19.90 -23.71
CA VAL A 275 37.48 19.01 -23.60
C VAL A 275 37.45 18.05 -24.78
N SER A 276 38.06 16.89 -24.60
CA SER A 276 38.01 15.82 -25.59
C SER A 276 36.68 15.06 -25.53
N PHE A 277 35.73 15.44 -26.39
CA PHE A 277 34.42 14.79 -26.48
C PHE A 277 34.47 13.28 -26.84
N SER A 278 35.58 12.80 -27.41
CA SER A 278 35.74 11.36 -27.69
C SER A 278 36.02 10.54 -26.43
N SER A 279 36.66 11.14 -25.41
CA SER A 279 36.90 10.48 -24.12
C SER A 279 35.90 10.91 -23.03
N LEU A 280 35.14 11.99 -23.24
CA LEU A 280 34.14 12.49 -22.28
C LEU A 280 32.97 11.52 -22.12
N VAL A 281 32.87 10.89 -20.97
CA VAL A 281 31.78 9.97 -20.60
C VAL A 281 30.56 10.74 -20.13
N LYS A 282 30.78 11.75 -19.28
CA LYS A 282 29.75 12.64 -18.77
C LYS A 282 30.38 13.91 -18.21
N ALA A 283 29.60 14.98 -18.14
CA ALA A 283 29.96 16.19 -17.42
C ALA A 283 28.87 16.54 -16.40
N THR A 284 29.26 17.20 -15.31
CA THR A 284 28.32 17.70 -14.29
C THR A 284 28.66 19.13 -13.93
N LEU A 285 27.67 20.02 -13.97
CA LEU A 285 27.79 21.38 -13.47
C LEU A 285 26.99 21.50 -12.18
N VAL A 286 27.67 21.81 -11.07
CA VAL A 286 27.11 21.83 -9.72
C VAL A 286 27.21 23.21 -9.11
N PHE A 287 26.09 23.69 -8.56
CA PHE A 287 26.01 24.96 -7.83
C PHE A 287 24.84 24.93 -6.86
N ALA A 288 24.79 25.87 -5.93
CA ALA A 288 23.77 25.91 -4.90
C ALA A 288 23.01 27.23 -4.91
N ILE A 289 21.71 27.17 -4.63
CA ILE A 289 20.83 28.33 -4.49
C ILE A 289 20.09 28.21 -3.16
N LYS A 290 19.97 29.32 -2.44
CA LYS A 290 19.13 29.41 -1.25
C LYS A 290 17.80 30.07 -1.62
N THR A 291 16.74 29.63 -0.95
CA THR A 291 15.44 30.26 -1.07
C THR A 291 14.64 30.10 0.20
N VAL A 292 13.53 30.81 0.26
CA VAL A 292 12.62 30.84 1.40
C VAL A 292 11.23 30.47 0.93
N ASN A 293 10.64 29.47 1.58
CA ASN A 293 9.26 29.11 1.40
C ASN A 293 8.39 29.89 2.41
N PHE A 294 7.71 30.92 1.92
CA PHE A 294 6.77 31.71 2.72
C PHE A 294 5.45 30.99 3.03
N LYS A 295 5.11 29.94 2.29
CA LYS A 295 3.89 29.13 2.51
C LYS A 295 4.26 27.85 3.25
N ALA A 296 4.80 28.00 4.46
CA ALA A 296 5.17 26.88 5.30
C ALA A 296 3.94 26.13 5.86
N TYR A 297 4.20 24.96 6.45
CA TYR A 297 3.25 23.92 6.85
C TYR A 297 2.10 24.35 7.80
N GLY A 298 2.18 25.50 8.47
CA GLY A 298 1.14 26.00 9.38
C GLY A 298 0.19 27.02 8.74
N GLY A 299 0.18 27.13 7.41
CA GLY A 299 -0.62 28.11 6.69
C GLY A 299 0.09 29.46 6.50
N PRO A 300 -0.61 30.49 6.00
CA PRO A 300 -0.01 31.79 5.65
C PRO A 300 0.67 32.52 6.81
N LEU A 301 0.33 32.14 8.05
CA LEU A 301 0.80 32.77 9.29
C LEU A 301 1.96 32.00 9.94
N SER A 302 2.41 30.88 9.36
CA SER A 302 3.50 30.09 9.91
C SER A 302 4.87 30.61 9.49
N ALA A 303 5.87 30.43 10.37
CA ALA A 303 7.24 30.84 10.09
C ALA A 303 7.76 30.15 8.81
N PRO A 304 8.49 30.88 7.95
CA PRO A 304 8.94 30.35 6.67
C PRO A 304 9.97 29.24 6.84
N ASP A 305 10.06 28.36 5.85
CA ASP A 305 11.08 27.32 5.77
C ASP A 305 12.19 27.72 4.78
N CYS A 306 13.44 27.63 5.21
CA CYS A 306 14.59 27.98 4.38
C CYS A 306 15.09 26.71 3.70
N PHE A 307 15.35 26.79 2.41
CA PHE A 307 15.87 25.70 1.61
C PHE A 307 17.17 26.09 0.96
N LYS A 308 18.08 25.13 0.85
CA LYS A 308 19.24 25.18 -0.04
C LYS A 308 19.06 24.08 -1.07
N PHE A 309 18.90 24.49 -2.33
CA PHE A 309 18.86 23.60 -3.47
C PHE A 309 20.29 23.42 -3.99
N ASP A 310 20.75 22.17 -4.01
CA ASP A 310 21.98 21.78 -4.69
C ASP A 310 21.59 21.35 -6.11
N ILE A 311 21.84 22.23 -7.07
CA ILE A 311 21.47 22.06 -8.46
C ILE A 311 22.61 21.35 -9.18
N THR A 312 22.27 20.24 -9.84
CA THR A 312 23.20 19.48 -10.65
C THR A 312 22.64 19.35 -12.06
N MET A 313 23.37 19.90 -13.03
CA MET A 313 23.12 19.66 -14.44
C MET A 313 23.95 18.47 -14.90
N PHE A 314 23.31 17.46 -15.48
CA PHE A 314 23.95 16.27 -16.00
C PHE A 314 24.00 16.31 -17.51
N PHE A 315 25.19 16.13 -18.05
CA PHE A 315 25.46 15.93 -19.47
C PHE A 315 25.93 14.49 -19.65
N ASP A 316 25.08 13.61 -20.18
CA ASP A 316 25.38 12.19 -20.35
C ASP A 316 25.81 11.89 -21.79
N ASN A 317 27.02 11.39 -21.97
CA ASN A 317 27.61 11.04 -23.26
C ASN A 317 28.13 9.58 -23.28
N ARG A 318 27.64 8.73 -22.37
CA ARG A 318 28.14 7.35 -22.21
C ARG A 318 28.03 6.48 -23.46
N ASP A 319 26.99 6.71 -24.26
CA ASP A 319 26.72 5.91 -25.45
C ASP A 319 27.56 6.36 -26.67
N HIS A 320 28.18 7.56 -26.61
CA HIS A 320 28.99 8.15 -27.68
C HIS A 320 28.35 8.08 -29.08
N ASP A 321 27.02 8.22 -29.15
CA ASP A 321 26.21 8.09 -30.39
C ASP A 321 25.92 9.44 -31.06
N GLY A 322 26.51 10.53 -30.54
CA GLY A 322 26.30 11.90 -31.00
C GLY A 322 25.10 12.61 -30.36
N GLN A 323 24.36 11.94 -29.48
CA GLN A 323 23.29 12.54 -28.68
C GLN A 323 23.72 12.62 -27.21
N MET A 324 24.00 13.83 -26.72
CA MET A 324 24.35 14.04 -25.32
C MET A 324 23.09 14.40 -24.52
N LEU A 325 22.60 13.49 -23.68
CA LEU A 325 21.38 13.71 -22.90
C LEU A 325 21.62 14.77 -21.82
N LEU A 326 20.70 15.72 -21.70
CA LEU A 326 20.78 16.83 -20.75
C LEU A 326 19.63 16.76 -19.76
N SER A 327 19.95 16.78 -18.47
CA SER A 327 18.95 16.83 -17.40
C SER A 327 19.41 17.71 -16.25
N LEU A 328 18.44 18.24 -15.50
CA LEU A 328 18.68 19.03 -14.30
C LEU A 328 17.97 18.36 -13.12
N ASP A 329 18.73 18.21 -12.04
CA ASP A 329 18.20 17.82 -10.75
C ASP A 329 18.50 18.88 -9.70
N ALA A 330 17.66 18.97 -8.69
CA ALA A 330 17.71 20.01 -7.67
C ALA A 330 17.38 19.41 -6.31
N ASP A 331 18.42 18.95 -5.62
CA ASP A 331 18.28 18.33 -4.30
C ASP A 331 18.02 19.41 -3.24
N ALA A 332 16.86 19.34 -2.59
CA ALA A 332 16.47 20.29 -1.57
C ALA A 332 17.01 19.85 -0.19
N THR A 333 17.72 20.75 0.49
CA THR A 333 18.13 20.58 1.89
C THR A 333 17.49 21.66 2.74
N ARG A 334 16.79 21.27 3.81
CA ARG A 334 16.18 22.23 4.73
C ARG A 334 17.25 22.87 5.63
N LEU A 335 17.22 24.19 5.72
CA LEU A 335 18.07 24.99 6.59
C LEU A 335 17.27 25.58 7.76
N HIS A 336 17.97 25.87 8.86
CA HIS A 336 17.38 26.63 9.96
C HIS A 336 17.36 28.13 9.63
N CYS A 337 16.16 28.71 9.49
CA CYS A 337 15.99 30.15 9.31
C CYS A 337 16.35 30.92 10.58
N LYS A 338 16.97 32.08 10.45
CA LYS A 338 17.14 33.06 11.54
C LYS A 338 16.32 34.28 11.16
N GLY A 339 15.16 34.46 11.78
CA GLY A 339 14.27 35.57 11.49
C GLY A 339 13.48 35.97 12.73
N ASP A 340 13.15 37.26 12.81
CA ASP A 340 12.21 37.78 13.80
C ASP A 340 10.81 37.64 13.23
N VAL A 341 9.92 36.99 13.97
CA VAL A 341 8.56 36.68 13.53
C VAL A 341 7.61 37.23 14.59
N ASP A 342 6.90 38.31 14.28
CA ASP A 342 6.04 39.00 15.25
C ASP A 342 4.68 38.32 15.51
N PHE A 343 4.30 37.31 14.69
CA PHE A 343 2.94 36.71 14.66
C PHE A 343 2.89 35.20 15.00
N ILE A 344 3.83 34.68 15.81
CA ILE A 344 4.06 33.23 16.01
C ILE A 344 2.90 32.48 16.72
N SER A 345 1.97 33.15 17.39
CA SER A 345 1.07 32.48 18.35
C SER A 345 0.30 31.29 17.77
N ASP A 346 -0.36 31.47 16.62
CA ASP A 346 -1.33 30.48 16.12
C ASP A 346 -0.65 29.25 15.48
N ALA A 347 0.48 29.46 14.81
CA ALA A 347 1.25 28.38 14.18
C ALA A 347 1.95 27.48 15.22
N GLU A 348 2.33 28.02 16.38
CA GLU A 348 2.94 27.26 17.46
C GLU A 348 1.92 26.32 18.12
N TYR A 349 0.67 26.77 18.31
CA TYR A 349 -0.43 25.92 18.82
C TYR A 349 -0.72 24.74 17.88
N ASP A 350 -0.75 24.98 16.56
CA ASP A 350 -0.95 23.91 15.57
C ASP A 350 0.18 22.88 15.58
N ALA A 351 1.44 23.32 15.71
CA ALA A 351 2.59 22.43 15.83
C ALA A 351 2.54 21.59 17.11
N ILE A 352 2.17 22.21 18.24
CA ILE A 352 1.99 21.51 19.53
C ILE A 352 0.87 20.47 19.41
N LEU A 353 -0.27 20.83 18.81
CA LEU A 353 -1.41 19.91 18.64
C LEU A 353 -1.04 18.70 17.76
N ARG A 354 -0.27 18.91 16.68
CA ARG A 354 0.24 17.84 15.81
C ARG A 354 1.21 16.92 16.55
N SER A 355 2.13 17.47 17.34
CA SER A 355 3.04 16.69 18.19
C SER A 355 2.29 15.87 19.24
N ILE A 356 1.28 16.46 19.91
CA ILE A 356 0.40 15.75 20.86
C ILE A 356 -0.31 14.58 20.15
N LEU A 357 -0.86 14.82 18.95
CA LEU A 357 -1.50 13.76 18.16
C LEU A 357 -0.51 12.63 17.83
N ASN A 358 0.72 12.95 17.39
CA ASN A 358 1.73 11.94 17.06
C ASN A 358 2.12 11.09 18.28
N ILE A 359 2.35 11.73 19.43
CA ILE A 359 2.66 11.05 20.70
C ILE A 359 1.48 10.16 21.10
N PHE A 360 0.25 10.67 20.99
CA PHE A 360 -0.94 9.90 21.33
C PHE A 360 -1.13 8.67 20.42
N VAL A 361 -0.92 8.82 19.11
CA VAL A 361 -0.93 7.69 18.17
C VAL A 361 0.14 6.66 18.55
N LEU A 362 1.36 7.11 18.85
CA LEU A 362 2.46 6.23 19.26
C LEU A 362 2.06 5.40 20.49
N LEU A 363 1.50 6.04 21.52
CA LEU A 363 1.03 5.37 22.74
C LEU A 363 -0.08 4.36 22.46
N VAL A 364 -1.06 4.72 21.62
CA VAL A 364 -2.17 3.82 21.24
C VAL A 364 -1.66 2.61 20.43
N CYS A 365 -0.69 2.81 19.52
CA CYS A 365 -0.07 1.74 18.75
C CYS A 365 0.76 0.80 19.66
N VAL A 366 1.53 1.34 20.62
CA VAL A 366 2.27 0.53 21.60
C VAL A 366 1.31 -0.28 22.49
N LEU A 367 0.21 0.33 22.95
CA LEU A 367 -0.82 -0.36 23.71
C LEU A 367 -1.48 -1.46 22.87
N SER A 368 -1.84 -1.18 21.61
CA SER A 368 -2.38 -2.15 20.65
C SER A 368 -1.43 -3.34 20.49
N PHE A 369 -0.15 -3.07 20.23
CA PHE A 369 0.88 -4.08 20.06
C PHE A 369 0.98 -4.99 21.28
N ALA A 370 1.08 -4.40 22.49
CA ALA A 370 1.19 -5.16 23.73
C ALA A 370 -0.04 -6.05 23.98
N LEU A 371 -1.24 -5.54 23.73
CA LEU A 371 -2.49 -6.28 23.93
C LEU A 371 -2.67 -7.43 22.92
N CYS A 372 -2.27 -7.22 21.67
CA CYS A 372 -2.31 -8.22 20.61
C CYS A 372 -1.21 -9.27 20.78
N ALA A 373 0.01 -8.87 21.13
CA ALA A 373 1.11 -9.79 21.47
C ALA A 373 0.72 -10.69 22.67
N ARG A 374 0.14 -10.10 23.73
CA ARG A 374 -0.40 -10.88 24.87
C ARG A 374 -1.49 -11.87 24.44
N ALA A 375 -2.37 -11.48 23.52
CA ALA A 375 -3.43 -12.34 23.02
C ALA A 375 -2.86 -13.54 22.23
N LEU A 376 -1.87 -13.29 21.37
CA LEU A 376 -1.20 -14.33 20.59
C LEU A 376 -0.38 -15.27 21.49
N TYR A 377 0.32 -14.73 22.49
CA TYR A 377 1.04 -15.52 23.49
C TYR A 377 0.10 -16.41 24.31
N ARG A 378 -1.05 -15.87 24.74
CA ARG A 378 -2.10 -16.65 25.44
C ARG A 378 -2.66 -17.76 24.54
N ALA A 379 -2.86 -17.50 23.25
CA ALA A 379 -3.29 -18.50 22.28
C ALA A 379 -2.24 -19.62 22.10
N TYR A 380 -0.96 -19.25 22.07
CA TYR A 380 0.15 -20.21 22.02
C TYR A 380 0.20 -21.10 23.27
N LEU A 381 0.07 -20.51 24.47
CA LEU A 381 0.02 -21.28 25.71
C LEU A 381 -1.18 -22.24 25.75
N LEU A 382 -2.36 -21.76 25.33
CA LEU A 382 -3.56 -22.59 25.27
C LEU A 382 -3.39 -23.75 24.28
N ARG A 383 -2.81 -23.50 23.11
CA ARG A 383 -2.47 -24.54 22.13
C ARG A 383 -1.57 -25.61 22.75
N CYS A 384 -0.53 -25.23 23.48
CA CYS A 384 0.37 -26.19 24.12
C CYS A 384 -0.36 -27.02 25.18
N GLN A 385 -1.20 -26.39 26.00
CA GLN A 385 -2.03 -27.09 26.99
C GLN A 385 -2.99 -28.07 26.33
N THR A 386 -3.65 -27.68 25.24
CA THR A 386 -4.57 -28.56 24.51
C THR A 386 -3.84 -29.74 23.86
N VAL A 387 -2.67 -29.52 23.25
CA VAL A 387 -1.88 -30.63 22.66
C VAL A 387 -1.45 -31.63 23.74
N ASN A 388 -0.99 -31.15 24.89
CA ASN A 388 -0.60 -32.03 26.00
C ASN A 388 -1.81 -32.76 26.60
N PHE A 389 -2.97 -32.09 26.71
CA PHE A 389 -4.21 -32.71 27.15
C PHE A 389 -4.68 -33.83 26.21
N PHE A 390 -4.67 -33.59 24.90
CA PHE A 390 -5.05 -34.60 23.90
C PHE A 390 -4.11 -35.81 23.90
N ARG A 391 -2.79 -35.58 24.07
CA ARG A 391 -1.81 -36.66 24.23
C ARG A 391 -2.07 -37.47 25.50
N ALA A 392 -2.35 -36.82 26.64
CA ALA A 392 -2.51 -37.49 27.93
C ALA A 392 -3.86 -38.22 28.09
N HIS A 393 -4.97 -37.63 27.62
CA HIS A 393 -6.32 -38.18 27.81
C HIS A 393 -6.80 -39.07 26.66
N PHE A 394 -6.40 -38.77 25.42
CA PHE A 394 -6.90 -39.49 24.24
C PHE A 394 -5.81 -40.26 23.48
N ASN A 395 -4.55 -40.22 23.93
CA ASN A 395 -3.39 -40.79 23.21
C ASN A 395 -3.35 -40.38 21.72
N LYS A 396 -3.92 -39.22 21.37
CA LYS A 396 -4.02 -38.71 20.01
C LYS A 396 -3.32 -37.37 19.93
N GLU A 397 -2.57 -37.14 18.85
CA GLU A 397 -2.06 -35.81 18.55
C GLU A 397 -3.11 -34.97 17.84
N LEU A 398 -3.21 -33.69 18.19
CA LEU A 398 -4.08 -32.75 17.48
C LEU A 398 -3.60 -32.60 16.03
N SER A 399 -4.54 -32.63 15.08
CA SER A 399 -4.26 -32.42 13.64
C SER A 399 -3.61 -31.06 13.37
N PHE A 400 -2.90 -30.94 12.23
CA PHE A 400 -2.25 -29.67 11.85
C PHE A 400 -3.27 -28.53 11.72
N ASP A 401 -4.42 -28.79 11.11
CA ASP A 401 -5.51 -27.80 10.98
C ASP A 401 -6.03 -27.36 12.35
N GLY A 402 -6.23 -28.30 13.29
CA GLY A 402 -6.62 -27.97 14.66
C GLY A 402 -5.58 -27.13 15.41
N ARG A 403 -4.28 -27.35 15.15
CA ARG A 403 -3.19 -26.52 15.70
C ARG A 403 -3.17 -25.11 15.11
N LEU A 404 -3.50 -24.98 13.81
CA LEU A 404 -3.50 -23.70 13.09
C LEU A 404 -4.70 -22.83 13.48
N GLU A 405 -5.82 -23.42 13.90
CA GLU A 405 -7.00 -22.67 14.39
C GLU A 405 -6.71 -21.76 15.59
N PHE A 406 -5.72 -22.10 16.43
CA PHE A 406 -5.28 -21.24 17.53
C PHE A 406 -4.52 -19.99 17.07
N VAL A 407 -3.93 -20.01 15.87
CA VAL A 407 -3.16 -18.90 15.32
C VAL A 407 -4.11 -17.95 14.60
N ASN A 408 -4.39 -16.82 15.24
CA ASN A 408 -5.23 -15.79 14.63
C ASN A 408 -4.37 -14.86 13.74
N PHE A 409 -4.42 -15.08 12.43
CA PHE A 409 -3.71 -14.28 11.43
C PHE A 409 -4.05 -12.78 11.49
N TRP A 410 -5.25 -12.40 11.93
CA TRP A 410 -5.58 -10.99 12.12
C TRP A 410 -4.74 -10.33 13.21
N TYR A 411 -4.42 -11.03 14.30
CA TYR A 411 -3.53 -10.48 15.33
C TYR A 411 -2.09 -10.37 14.85
N ILE A 412 -1.62 -11.31 14.02
CA ILE A 412 -0.27 -11.24 13.42
C ILE A 412 -0.18 -10.00 12.52
N MET A 413 -1.19 -9.76 11.69
CA MET A 413 -1.24 -8.59 10.83
C MET A 413 -1.32 -7.27 11.63
N ILE A 414 -2.08 -7.24 12.74
CA ILE A 414 -2.12 -6.08 13.64
C ILE A 414 -0.76 -5.84 14.30
N ILE A 415 -0.06 -6.89 14.73
CA ILE A 415 1.29 -6.74 15.30
C ILE A 415 2.25 -6.14 14.25
N PHE A 416 2.19 -6.64 13.01
CA PHE A 416 3.01 -6.11 11.92
C PHE A 416 2.67 -4.66 11.58
N ASN A 417 1.38 -4.30 11.51
CA ASN A 417 0.98 -2.92 11.25
C ASN A 417 1.37 -1.97 12.39
N ASP A 418 1.29 -2.40 13.65
CA ASP A 418 1.68 -1.60 14.80
C ASP A 418 3.19 -1.31 14.78
N VAL A 419 4.03 -2.28 14.36
CA VAL A 419 5.48 -2.07 14.19
C VAL A 419 5.74 -0.99 13.14
N LEU A 420 5.10 -1.06 11.97
CA LEU A 420 5.26 -0.05 10.92
C LEU A 420 4.81 1.34 11.39
N LEU A 421 3.67 1.42 12.07
CA LEU A 421 3.12 2.69 12.56
C LEU A 421 3.94 3.31 13.69
N ILE A 422 4.53 2.50 14.57
CA ILE A 422 5.45 2.97 15.62
C ILE A 422 6.70 3.57 14.98
N LEU A 423 7.33 2.87 14.03
CA LEU A 423 8.51 3.36 13.31
C LEU A 423 8.18 4.63 12.51
N GLY A 424 7.08 4.63 11.75
CA GLY A 424 6.63 5.78 10.98
C GLY A 424 6.28 6.99 11.86
N SER A 425 5.59 6.79 12.98
CA SER A 425 5.24 7.89 13.90
C SER A 425 6.47 8.48 14.60
N ALA A 426 7.45 7.65 14.94
CA ALA A 426 8.71 8.12 15.52
C ALA A 426 9.51 8.96 14.51
N LEU A 427 9.61 8.52 13.25
CA LEU A 427 10.24 9.30 12.19
C LEU A 427 9.49 10.60 11.90
N LYS A 428 8.15 10.55 11.86
CA LYS A 428 7.30 11.73 11.67
C LYS A 428 7.56 12.80 12.74
N GLU A 429 7.62 12.40 14.01
CA GLU A 429 7.89 13.32 15.12
C GLU A 429 9.30 13.94 15.01
N GLN A 430 10.29 13.17 14.58
CA GLN A 430 11.65 13.69 14.36
C GLN A 430 11.72 14.73 13.24
N ILE A 431 10.96 14.52 12.16
CA ILE A 431 10.83 15.44 11.02
C ILE A 431 10.13 16.74 11.46
N GLU A 432 9.02 16.64 12.20
CA GLU A 432 8.27 17.81 12.67
C GLU A 432 9.07 18.65 13.68
N ARG A 433 9.85 18.01 14.57
CA ARG A 433 10.74 18.71 15.51
C ARG A 433 12.02 19.28 14.86
N LYS A 434 12.21 19.10 13.56
CA LYS A 434 13.40 19.54 12.81
C LYS A 434 14.72 19.02 13.41
N PHE A 435 14.69 17.85 14.07
CA PHE A 435 15.87 17.30 14.77
C PHE A 435 16.86 16.62 13.82
N LEU A 436 16.38 16.12 12.67
CA LEU A 436 17.21 15.52 11.63
C LEU A 436 17.42 16.50 10.47
N VAL A 437 18.67 16.66 10.05
CA VAL A 437 19.07 17.38 8.82
C VAL A 437 18.83 16.51 7.58
N ALA A 438 18.71 15.18 7.75
CA ALA A 438 18.40 14.24 6.67
C ALA A 438 16.88 14.06 6.52
N ASP A 439 16.34 14.55 5.41
CA ASP A 439 14.93 14.53 5.06
C ASP A 439 14.45 13.11 4.66
N GLN A 440 14.11 12.26 5.63
CA GLN A 440 13.62 10.88 5.41
C GLN A 440 12.10 10.78 5.16
N TRP A 441 11.53 11.71 4.39
CA TRP A 441 10.09 11.77 4.14
C TRP A 441 9.56 10.53 3.42
N ASP A 442 10.33 9.94 2.51
CA ASP A 442 9.92 8.78 1.71
C ASP A 442 9.75 7.53 2.58
N THR A 443 10.74 7.25 3.42
CA THR A 443 10.70 6.14 4.37
C THR A 443 9.54 6.29 5.35
N CYS A 444 9.32 7.50 5.88
CA CYS A 444 8.19 7.80 6.75
C CYS A 444 6.84 7.55 6.06
N SER A 445 6.70 8.03 4.82
CA SER A 445 5.50 7.84 4.00
C SER A 445 5.19 6.37 3.73
N LEU A 446 6.21 5.57 3.42
CA LEU A 446 6.05 4.13 3.20
C LEU A 446 5.55 3.42 4.47
N PHE A 447 6.14 3.69 5.62
CA PHE A 447 5.75 3.06 6.88
C PHE A 447 4.34 3.47 7.33
N LEU A 448 4.01 4.77 7.31
CA LEU A 448 2.67 5.24 7.69
C LEU A 448 1.61 4.81 6.66
N GLY A 449 1.92 4.85 5.37
CA GLY A 449 1.02 4.46 4.29
C GLY A 449 0.67 2.97 4.32
N ILE A 450 1.69 2.09 4.32
CA ILE A 450 1.48 0.63 4.39
C ILE A 450 0.86 0.24 5.74
N GLY A 451 1.31 0.86 6.84
CA GLY A 451 0.74 0.66 8.16
C GLY A 451 -0.77 0.97 8.19
N ASN A 452 -1.18 2.11 7.63
CA ASN A 452 -2.58 2.50 7.56
C ASN A 452 -3.40 1.58 6.64
N LEU A 453 -2.87 1.19 5.47
CA LEU A 453 -3.52 0.23 4.58
C LEU A 453 -3.87 -1.08 5.32
N LEU A 454 -2.92 -1.61 6.09
CA LEU A 454 -3.13 -2.82 6.89
C LEU A 454 -4.09 -2.60 8.06
N VAL A 455 -4.15 -1.41 8.64
CA VAL A 455 -5.16 -1.05 9.67
C VAL A 455 -6.57 -1.11 9.08
N TRP A 456 -6.78 -0.52 7.89
CA TRP A 456 -8.06 -0.57 7.19
C TRP A 456 -8.42 -1.99 6.75
N PHE A 457 -7.46 -2.77 6.26
CA PHE A 457 -7.69 -4.19 6.01
C PHE A 457 -8.07 -4.95 7.30
N GLY A 458 -7.51 -4.56 8.45
CA GLY A 458 -7.87 -5.07 9.77
C GLY A 458 -9.34 -4.87 10.16
N VAL A 459 -10.02 -3.88 9.59
CA VAL A 459 -11.45 -3.65 9.80
C VAL A 459 -12.30 -4.82 9.27
N LEU A 460 -11.85 -5.51 8.21
CA LEU A 460 -12.53 -6.67 7.63
C LEU A 460 -12.75 -7.79 8.66
N ARG A 461 -11.86 -7.91 9.66
CA ARG A 461 -12.04 -8.83 10.79
C ARG A 461 -13.37 -8.60 11.51
N TYR A 462 -13.73 -7.35 11.75
CA TYR A 462 -14.92 -6.97 12.51
C TYR A 462 -16.18 -7.12 11.67
N LEU A 463 -16.08 -6.92 10.35
CA LEU A 463 -17.16 -7.26 9.42
C LEU A 463 -17.44 -8.77 9.37
N GLY A 464 -16.43 -9.60 9.61
CA GLY A 464 -16.57 -11.05 9.72
C GLY A 464 -17.47 -11.55 10.87
N PHE A 465 -17.87 -10.69 11.82
CA PHE A 465 -18.87 -11.06 12.83
C PHE A 465 -20.28 -11.17 12.27
N PHE A 466 -20.56 -10.48 11.16
CA PHE A 466 -21.84 -10.56 10.49
C PHE A 466 -21.85 -11.76 9.55
N LYS A 467 -22.85 -12.64 9.71
CA LYS A 467 -22.96 -13.88 8.92
C LYS A 467 -22.97 -13.63 7.41
N THR A 468 -23.53 -12.52 6.96
CA THR A 468 -23.61 -12.11 5.54
C THR A 468 -22.25 -11.74 4.95
N TYR A 469 -21.47 -10.90 5.63
CA TYR A 469 -20.16 -10.43 5.15
C TYR A 469 -19.06 -11.49 5.30
N ASN A 470 -19.18 -12.39 6.29
CA ASN A 470 -18.23 -13.47 6.52
C ASN A 470 -18.14 -14.46 5.33
N VAL A 471 -19.20 -14.60 4.52
CA VAL A 471 -19.21 -15.45 3.32
C VAL A 471 -18.11 -15.04 2.34
N VAL A 472 -17.90 -13.75 2.13
CA VAL A 472 -16.91 -13.22 1.17
C VAL A 472 -15.48 -13.53 1.64
N ILE A 473 -15.19 -13.27 2.91
CA ILE A 473 -13.87 -13.51 3.50
C ILE A 473 -13.54 -15.00 3.50
N LEU A 474 -14.51 -15.86 3.84
CA LEU A 474 -14.35 -17.31 3.80
C LEU A 474 -14.15 -17.83 2.37
N THR A 475 -14.84 -17.24 1.40
CA THR A 475 -14.68 -17.55 -0.03
C THR A 475 -13.25 -17.24 -0.49
N LEU A 476 -12.74 -16.05 -0.21
CA LEU A 476 -11.36 -15.67 -0.54
C LEU A 476 -10.33 -16.58 0.13
N ARG A 477 -10.52 -16.90 1.42
CA ARG A 477 -9.63 -17.83 2.14
C ARG A 477 -9.64 -19.24 1.55
N LYS A 478 -10.81 -19.74 1.13
CA LYS A 478 -10.96 -21.06 0.52
C LYS A 478 -10.39 -21.11 -0.90
N ALA A 479 -10.55 -20.03 -1.67
CA ALA A 479 -10.07 -19.92 -3.04
C ALA A 479 -8.54 -19.71 -3.12
N ALA A 480 -7.95 -18.97 -2.16
CA ALA A 480 -6.53 -18.59 -2.16
C ALA A 480 -5.54 -19.73 -2.49
N PRO A 481 -5.56 -20.93 -1.85
CA PRO A 481 -4.61 -21.98 -2.18
C PRO A 481 -4.81 -22.58 -3.58
N LYS A 482 -6.06 -22.65 -4.07
CA LYS A 482 -6.36 -23.10 -5.45
C LYS A 482 -5.86 -22.07 -6.46
N ILE A 483 -6.17 -20.79 -6.21
CA ILE A 483 -5.72 -19.66 -7.01
C ILE A 483 -4.20 -19.59 -7.07
N PHE A 484 -3.50 -19.76 -5.95
CA PHE A 484 -2.04 -19.69 -5.92
C PHE A 484 -1.38 -20.74 -6.81
N ARG A 485 -1.88 -21.99 -6.78
CA ARG A 485 -1.38 -23.06 -7.66
C ARG A 485 -1.62 -22.75 -9.14
N PHE A 486 -2.82 -22.24 -9.45
CA PHE A 486 -3.16 -21.81 -10.81
C PHE A 486 -2.28 -20.64 -11.27
N LEU A 487 -2.05 -19.65 -10.41
CA LEU A 487 -1.23 -18.47 -10.69
C LEU A 487 0.23 -18.85 -10.95
N VAL A 488 0.80 -19.82 -10.22
CA VAL A 488 2.16 -20.30 -10.51
C VAL A 488 2.26 -20.87 -11.93
N ALA A 489 1.27 -21.66 -12.37
CA ALA A 489 1.24 -22.20 -13.73
C ALA A 489 1.06 -21.09 -14.78
N ALA A 490 0.15 -20.14 -14.54
CA ALA A 490 -0.04 -18.98 -15.41
C ALA A 490 1.23 -18.12 -15.50
N LEU A 491 1.93 -17.90 -14.38
CA LEU A 491 3.14 -17.11 -14.33
C LEU A 491 4.29 -17.72 -15.15
N LEU A 492 4.37 -19.05 -15.26
CA LEU A 492 5.36 -19.69 -16.15
C LEU A 492 5.12 -19.36 -17.62
N ILE A 493 3.85 -19.38 -18.06
CA ILE A 493 3.48 -18.97 -19.42
C ILE A 493 3.75 -17.47 -19.59
N TYR A 494 3.37 -16.67 -18.59
CA TYR A 494 3.57 -15.21 -18.60
C TYR A 494 5.04 -14.86 -18.76
N ALA A 495 5.93 -15.51 -18.02
CA ALA A 495 7.36 -15.31 -18.12
C ALA A 495 7.89 -15.66 -19.53
N GLY A 496 7.38 -16.74 -20.13
CA GLY A 496 7.70 -17.10 -21.52
C GLY A 496 7.34 -16.00 -22.51
N PHE A 497 6.14 -15.43 -22.40
CA PHE A 497 5.74 -14.27 -23.21
C PHE A 497 6.60 -13.05 -22.88
N ALA A 498 6.80 -12.71 -21.61
CA ALA A 498 7.59 -11.54 -21.20
C ALA A 498 9.03 -11.58 -21.73
N PHE A 499 9.73 -12.70 -21.63
CA PHE A 499 11.09 -12.83 -22.18
C PHE A 499 11.11 -12.78 -23.71
N CYS A 500 10.14 -13.42 -24.36
CA CYS A 500 10.00 -13.42 -25.82
C CYS A 500 9.72 -12.00 -26.36
N GLY A 501 8.75 -11.31 -25.76
CA GLY A 501 8.39 -9.94 -26.10
C GLY A 501 9.51 -8.96 -25.83
N TRP A 502 10.19 -9.06 -24.68
CA TRP A 502 11.33 -8.21 -24.36
C TRP A 502 12.46 -8.35 -25.39
N LEU A 503 12.84 -9.59 -25.72
CA LEU A 503 13.95 -9.84 -26.63
C LEU A 503 13.64 -9.41 -28.08
N ILE A 504 12.46 -9.76 -28.59
CA ILE A 504 12.12 -9.54 -30.01
C ILE A 504 11.56 -8.14 -30.26
N LEU A 505 10.68 -7.64 -29.39
CA LEU A 505 10.01 -6.35 -29.58
C LEU A 505 10.76 -5.20 -28.92
N GLY A 506 11.64 -5.45 -27.95
CA GLY A 506 12.31 -4.41 -27.17
C GLY A 506 13.06 -3.34 -27.98
N PRO A 507 13.84 -3.70 -29.01
CA PRO A 507 14.52 -2.71 -29.86
C PRO A 507 13.58 -1.85 -30.71
N TYR A 508 12.36 -2.33 -30.97
CA TYR A 508 11.45 -1.73 -31.96
C TYR A 508 10.20 -1.10 -31.34
N HIS A 509 9.93 -1.37 -30.06
CA HIS A 509 8.71 -0.95 -29.38
C HIS A 509 9.03 -0.36 -28.01
N MET A 510 8.59 0.87 -27.76
CA MET A 510 8.94 1.61 -26.54
C MET A 510 8.50 0.92 -25.23
N LYS A 511 7.32 0.28 -25.22
CA LYS A 511 6.82 -0.50 -24.06
C LYS A 511 7.69 -1.72 -23.71
N PHE A 512 8.38 -2.32 -24.68
CA PHE A 512 9.12 -3.56 -24.48
C PHE A 512 10.61 -3.35 -24.20
N ARG A 513 11.09 -2.11 -23.99
CA ARG A 513 12.53 -1.82 -23.86
C ARG A 513 13.22 -2.53 -22.68
N SER A 514 12.50 -2.70 -21.58
CA SER A 514 12.99 -3.41 -20.38
C SER A 514 12.05 -4.55 -20.00
N LEU A 515 12.56 -5.50 -19.21
CA LEU A 515 11.72 -6.56 -18.67
C LEU A 515 10.59 -6.01 -17.77
N ALA A 516 10.87 -4.95 -17.00
CA ALA A 516 9.89 -4.32 -16.13
C ALA A 516 8.75 -3.67 -16.93
N THR A 517 9.08 -2.81 -17.90
CA THR A 517 8.09 -2.16 -18.77
C THR A 517 7.34 -3.17 -19.65
N THR A 518 8.02 -4.26 -20.06
CA THR A 518 7.38 -5.38 -20.76
C THR A 518 6.32 -6.04 -19.88
N SER A 519 6.65 -6.28 -18.61
CA SER A 519 5.69 -6.84 -17.66
C SER A 519 4.54 -5.87 -17.35
N GLU A 520 4.81 -4.58 -17.20
CA GLU A 520 3.75 -3.57 -17.02
C GLU A 520 2.81 -3.56 -18.24
N CYS A 521 3.36 -3.56 -19.46
CA CYS A 521 2.61 -3.62 -20.70
C CYS A 521 1.74 -4.87 -20.79
N LEU A 522 2.31 -6.07 -20.58
CA LEU A 522 1.56 -7.32 -20.64
C LEU A 522 0.48 -7.38 -19.54
N PHE A 523 0.75 -6.87 -18.35
CA PHE A 523 -0.25 -6.79 -17.28
C PHE A 523 -1.40 -5.82 -17.61
N SER A 524 -1.10 -4.65 -18.17
CA SER A 524 -2.12 -3.71 -18.68
C SER A 524 -2.97 -4.36 -19.78
N LEU A 525 -2.35 -5.09 -20.70
CA LEU A 525 -3.05 -5.80 -21.78
C LEU A 525 -3.99 -6.90 -21.26
N ILE A 526 -3.63 -7.63 -20.19
CA ILE A 526 -4.53 -8.61 -19.56
C ILE A 526 -5.81 -7.93 -19.04
N ASN A 527 -5.71 -6.68 -18.58
CA ASN A 527 -6.83 -5.90 -18.08
C ASN A 527 -7.54 -5.08 -19.17
N GLY A 528 -7.14 -5.21 -20.44
CA GLY A 528 -7.75 -4.50 -21.58
C GLY A 528 -7.33 -3.03 -21.71
N ASP A 529 -6.26 -2.62 -21.02
CA ASP A 529 -5.75 -1.26 -21.09
C ASP A 529 -4.75 -1.11 -22.26
N ASP A 530 -4.83 0.03 -22.94
CA ASP A 530 -3.83 0.48 -23.92
C ASP A 530 -3.56 -0.46 -25.12
N MET A 531 -4.54 -1.30 -25.46
CA MET A 531 -4.43 -2.33 -26.51
C MET A 531 -4.11 -1.74 -27.88
N PHE A 532 -4.92 -0.81 -28.38
CA PHE A 532 -4.71 -0.24 -29.72
C PHE A 532 -3.38 0.51 -29.84
N ALA A 533 -2.99 1.24 -28.79
CA ALA A 533 -1.71 1.94 -28.74
C ALA A 533 -0.54 0.96 -28.94
N THR A 534 -0.55 -0.22 -28.31
CA THR A 534 0.50 -1.25 -28.51
C THR A 534 0.59 -1.75 -29.95
N PHE A 535 -0.53 -1.88 -30.65
CA PHE A 535 -0.54 -2.26 -32.07
C PHE A 535 -0.05 -1.14 -32.98
N ALA A 536 -0.38 0.11 -32.65
CA ALA A 536 -0.08 1.28 -33.48
C ALA A 536 1.38 1.75 -33.34
N THR A 537 2.02 1.57 -32.18
CA THR A 537 3.38 2.06 -31.92
C THR A 537 4.50 1.21 -32.52
N LEU A 538 4.19 0.24 -33.38
CA LEU A 538 5.21 -0.62 -33.97
C LEU A 538 6.00 0.11 -35.07
N SER A 539 7.33 0.16 -34.92
CA SER A 539 8.21 0.68 -35.97
C SER A 539 8.14 -0.20 -37.21
N SER A 540 7.76 0.37 -38.36
CA SER A 540 7.56 -0.33 -39.64
C SER A 540 8.86 -0.76 -40.35
N LYS A 541 9.99 -0.87 -39.63
CA LYS A 541 11.31 -1.16 -40.23
C LYS A 541 11.42 -2.58 -40.81
N ALA A 542 10.62 -3.55 -40.35
CA ALA A 542 10.65 -4.93 -40.84
C ALA A 542 9.25 -5.54 -40.95
N ASN A 543 8.86 -5.95 -42.18
CA ASN A 543 7.54 -6.53 -42.44
C ASN A 543 7.29 -7.85 -41.69
N TRP A 544 8.31 -8.70 -41.53
CA TRP A 544 8.18 -9.97 -40.79
C TRP A 544 7.96 -9.73 -39.29
N LEU A 545 8.58 -8.68 -38.74
CA LEU A 545 8.44 -8.30 -37.33
C LEU A 545 7.03 -7.77 -37.06
N TRP A 546 6.44 -7.07 -38.03
CA TRP A 546 5.05 -6.65 -37.95
C TRP A 546 4.10 -7.83 -37.77
N TRP A 547 4.23 -8.85 -38.62
CA TRP A 547 3.43 -10.08 -38.49
C TRP A 547 3.69 -10.82 -37.18
N PHE A 548 4.95 -10.92 -36.75
CA PHE A 548 5.29 -11.51 -35.46
C PHE A 548 4.60 -10.78 -34.30
N CYS A 549 4.68 -9.45 -34.27
CA CYS A 549 4.05 -8.63 -33.23
C CYS A 549 2.53 -8.83 -33.18
N GLN A 550 1.86 -8.83 -34.33
CA GLN A 550 0.42 -9.08 -34.42
C GLN A 550 0.07 -10.47 -33.84
N ILE A 551 0.75 -11.51 -34.31
CA ILE A 551 0.50 -12.90 -33.86
C ILE A 551 0.80 -13.02 -32.36
N TYR A 552 1.91 -12.45 -31.89
CA TYR A 552 2.30 -12.45 -30.49
C TYR A 552 1.25 -11.80 -29.59
N LEU A 553 0.81 -10.57 -29.93
CA LEU A 553 -0.17 -9.82 -29.15
C LEU A 553 -1.55 -10.50 -29.19
N TYR A 554 -2.03 -10.90 -30.37
CA TYR A 554 -3.32 -11.61 -30.48
C TYR A 554 -3.30 -12.95 -29.73
N SER A 555 -2.21 -13.71 -29.81
CA SER A 555 -2.06 -14.95 -29.05
C SER A 555 -2.06 -14.71 -27.54
N PHE A 556 -1.32 -13.70 -27.08
CA PHE A 556 -1.27 -13.35 -25.66
C PHE A 556 -2.64 -12.89 -25.14
N ILE A 557 -3.26 -11.93 -25.82
CA ILE A 557 -4.56 -11.34 -25.45
C ILE A 557 -5.64 -12.42 -25.41
N SER A 558 -5.76 -13.23 -26.47
CA SER A 558 -6.78 -14.29 -26.54
C SER A 558 -6.59 -15.35 -25.46
N LEU A 559 -5.34 -15.78 -25.20
CA LEU A 559 -5.04 -16.76 -24.17
C LEU A 559 -5.34 -16.20 -22.77
N TYR A 560 -4.85 -15.00 -22.44
CA TYR A 560 -4.96 -14.48 -21.08
C TYR A 560 -6.35 -13.97 -20.74
N ILE A 561 -6.99 -13.22 -21.64
CA ILE A 561 -8.31 -12.65 -21.37
C ILE A 561 -9.38 -13.74 -21.43
N TYR A 562 -9.40 -14.58 -22.47
CA TYR A 562 -10.51 -15.52 -22.63
C TYR A 562 -10.31 -16.82 -21.85
N VAL A 563 -9.07 -17.32 -21.70
CA VAL A 563 -8.82 -18.59 -21.01
C VAL A 563 -8.40 -18.37 -19.57
N VAL A 564 -7.27 -17.68 -19.32
CA VAL A 564 -6.69 -17.57 -17.97
C VAL A 564 -7.60 -16.80 -17.02
N LEU A 565 -8.11 -15.64 -17.43
CA LEU A 565 -9.00 -14.82 -16.60
C LEU A 565 -10.33 -15.54 -16.31
N SER A 566 -10.92 -16.20 -17.33
CA SER A 566 -12.15 -16.98 -17.15
C SER A 566 -11.98 -18.15 -16.18
N LEU A 567 -10.84 -18.85 -16.25
CA LEU A 567 -10.51 -19.92 -15.29
C LEU A 567 -10.33 -19.37 -13.88
N PHE A 568 -9.66 -18.21 -13.74
CA PHE A 568 -9.50 -17.55 -12.45
C PHE A 568 -10.85 -17.20 -11.81
N ILE A 569 -11.78 -16.62 -12.58
CA ILE A 569 -13.14 -16.33 -12.14
C ILE A 569 -13.89 -17.61 -11.76
N SER A 570 -13.78 -18.67 -12.57
CA SER A 570 -14.40 -19.96 -12.30
C SER A 570 -13.95 -20.58 -10.98
N VAL A 571 -12.65 -20.52 -10.65
CA VAL A 571 -12.11 -21.02 -9.37
C VAL A 571 -12.68 -20.25 -8.17
N ILE A 572 -12.88 -18.93 -8.30
CA ILE A 572 -13.52 -18.12 -7.25
C ILE A 572 -15.00 -18.50 -7.09
N MET A 573 -15.71 -18.69 -8.20
CA MET A 573 -17.12 -19.08 -8.19
C MET A 573 -17.34 -20.47 -7.56
N ASP A 574 -16.50 -21.44 -7.86
CA ASP A 574 -16.53 -22.77 -7.22
C ASP A 574 -16.32 -22.69 -5.69
N ALA A 575 -15.38 -21.86 -5.26
CA ALA A 575 -15.15 -21.63 -3.83
C ALA A 575 -16.36 -20.96 -3.17
N TYR A 576 -16.98 -19.99 -3.84
CA TYR A 576 -18.17 -19.30 -3.36
C TYR A 576 -19.35 -20.27 -3.16
N ASP A 577 -19.63 -21.10 -4.16
CA ASP A 577 -20.71 -22.09 -4.10
C ASP A 577 -20.46 -23.15 -3.02
N THR A 578 -19.21 -23.58 -2.84
CA THR A 578 -18.83 -24.49 -1.76
C THR A 578 -19.11 -23.88 -0.38
N ILE A 579 -18.73 -22.60 -0.16
CA ILE A 579 -19.02 -21.91 1.10
C ILE A 579 -20.53 -21.74 1.29
N LYS A 580 -21.27 -21.40 0.24
CA LYS A 580 -22.74 -21.29 0.28
C LYS A 580 -23.41 -22.60 0.70
N ARG A 581 -22.91 -23.75 0.23
CA ARG A 581 -23.36 -25.08 0.69
C ARG A 581 -23.02 -25.31 2.17
N TYR A 582 -21.81 -24.96 2.63
CA TYR A 582 -21.48 -25.08 4.06
C TYR A 582 -22.37 -24.25 4.98
N TYR A 583 -22.89 -23.11 4.52
CA TYR A 583 -23.88 -22.35 5.28
C TYR A 583 -25.28 -23.00 5.33
N ARG A 584 -25.61 -23.89 4.38
CA ARG A 584 -26.87 -24.65 4.37
C ARG A 584 -26.75 -25.98 5.11
N ASP A 585 -25.69 -26.74 4.83
CA ASP A 585 -25.54 -28.14 5.22
C ASP A 585 -24.62 -28.32 6.45
N GLY A 586 -23.96 -27.25 6.89
CA GLY A 586 -22.98 -27.26 7.98
C GLY A 586 -21.53 -27.24 7.50
N PHE A 587 -20.63 -26.79 8.36
CA PHE A 587 -19.20 -26.72 8.07
C PHE A 587 -18.50 -28.05 8.40
N PRO A 588 -17.44 -28.43 7.66
CA PRO A 588 -16.61 -29.56 8.03
C PRO A 588 -15.98 -29.32 9.41
N LEU A 589 -16.14 -30.29 10.31
CA LEU A 589 -15.63 -30.23 11.67
C LEU A 589 -14.16 -30.67 11.70
N SER A 590 -13.33 -29.89 12.38
CA SER A 590 -11.98 -30.31 12.77
C SER A 590 -12.04 -31.08 14.08
N ASP A 591 -11.05 -31.94 14.37
CA ASP A 591 -10.92 -32.69 15.63
C ASP A 591 -11.09 -31.79 16.87
N LEU A 592 -10.63 -30.54 16.76
CA LEU A 592 -10.78 -29.53 17.79
C LEU A 592 -12.23 -29.04 17.94
N LYS A 593 -12.91 -28.74 16.83
CA LYS A 593 -14.31 -28.29 16.84
C LYS A 593 -15.27 -29.38 17.28
N GLU A 594 -14.97 -30.63 16.91
CA GLU A 594 -15.70 -31.81 17.39
C GLU A 594 -15.61 -31.92 18.93
N PHE A 595 -14.41 -31.77 19.50
CA PHE A 595 -14.23 -31.76 20.95
C PHE A 595 -14.91 -30.57 21.66
N VAL A 596 -14.88 -29.39 21.03
CA VAL A 596 -15.51 -28.16 21.55
C VAL A 596 -17.04 -28.25 21.56
N GLY A 597 -17.62 -28.98 20.60
CA GLY A 597 -19.07 -29.20 20.49
C GLY A 597 -19.87 -27.98 20.04
N THR A 598 -21.17 -28.19 19.82
CA THR A 598 -22.15 -27.11 19.58
C THR A 598 -22.51 -26.42 20.90
N ARG A 599 -22.79 -25.11 20.84
CA ARG A 599 -23.14 -24.28 22.00
C ARG A 599 -24.67 -24.12 22.06
N THR A 600 -25.26 -24.20 23.25
CA THR A 600 -26.64 -23.79 23.51
C THR A 600 -26.68 -22.34 24.02
N GLU A 601 -27.74 -21.58 23.69
CA GLU A 601 -27.88 -20.18 24.14
C GLU A 601 -28.00 -20.06 25.67
N GLU A 602 -28.46 -21.13 26.33
CA GLU A 602 -28.56 -21.26 27.79
C GLU A 602 -27.19 -21.26 28.49
N ASP A 603 -26.13 -21.74 27.83
CA ASP A 603 -24.77 -21.75 28.38
C ASP A 603 -24.16 -20.33 28.49
N LEU A 604 -24.63 -19.39 27.66
CA LEU A 604 -24.17 -17.99 27.66
C LEU A 604 -24.77 -17.17 28.81
N THR A 605 -26.01 -17.48 29.19
CA THR A 605 -26.78 -16.74 30.21
C THR A 605 -26.68 -17.36 31.61
N SER A 606 -26.35 -18.65 31.71
CA SER A 606 -26.25 -19.40 32.97
C SER A 606 -25.06 -19.02 33.87
N GLY A 607 -24.21 -18.07 33.48
CA GLY A 607 -23.10 -17.58 34.31
C GLY A 607 -21.96 -18.59 34.54
N VAL A 608 -21.99 -19.75 33.86
CA VAL A 608 -21.01 -20.85 33.98
C VAL A 608 -19.58 -20.39 33.67
N PHE A 609 -19.43 -19.37 32.80
CA PHE A 609 -18.15 -18.76 32.43
C PHE A 609 -17.64 -17.70 33.41
N MET A 610 -18.41 -17.33 34.45
CA MET A 610 -18.02 -16.32 35.44
C MET A 610 -17.13 -16.88 36.56
N ASN A 611 -17.42 -18.07 37.09
CA ASN A 611 -16.86 -18.55 38.37
C ASN A 611 -15.71 -19.59 38.28
N ASN A 612 -15.39 -20.15 37.10
CA ASN A 612 -14.50 -21.33 36.99
C ASN A 612 -13.23 -21.12 36.13
N MET A 613 -12.83 -19.88 35.84
CA MET A 613 -11.73 -19.57 34.91
C MET A 613 -10.57 -18.73 35.47
N ASP A 614 -10.53 -18.50 36.79
CA ASP A 614 -9.61 -17.52 37.40
C ASP A 614 -8.11 -17.87 37.28
N ASP A 615 -7.76 -19.14 37.08
CA ASP A 615 -6.37 -19.57 36.82
C ASP A 615 -5.76 -18.98 35.52
N PHE A 616 -6.58 -18.57 34.56
CA PHE A 616 -6.07 -18.03 33.27
C PHE A 616 -5.72 -16.54 33.35
N ASP A 617 -6.38 -15.79 34.24
CA ASP A 617 -6.20 -14.34 34.36
C ASP A 617 -5.10 -13.93 35.36
N GLN A 618 -4.71 -14.80 36.30
CA GLN A 618 -3.65 -14.55 37.28
C GLN A 618 -2.20 -14.67 36.75
N SER A 619 -1.99 -14.86 35.45
CA SER A 619 -0.64 -14.76 34.87
C SER A 619 -0.19 -13.30 34.81
N SER A 620 0.59 -12.89 35.82
CA SER A 620 1.22 -11.57 35.89
C SER A 620 2.15 -11.33 34.68
N PHE A 621 2.34 -10.08 34.28
CA PHE A 621 3.28 -9.68 33.21
C PHE A 621 4.71 -10.23 33.45
N ILE A 622 5.08 -10.39 34.72
CA ILE A 622 6.38 -10.88 35.18
C ILE A 622 6.52 -12.41 34.94
N ASP A 623 5.47 -13.19 35.15
CA ASP A 623 5.46 -14.64 34.84
C ASP A 623 5.55 -14.93 33.34
N VAL A 624 5.01 -14.02 32.52
CA VAL A 624 5.09 -14.11 31.06
C VAL A 624 6.52 -13.84 30.58
N MET A 625 7.18 -12.79 31.09
CA MET A 625 8.59 -12.50 30.77
C MET A 625 9.51 -13.65 31.19
N ARG A 626 9.31 -14.23 32.38
CA ARG A 626 10.12 -15.35 32.89
C ARG A 626 9.98 -16.63 32.02
N LYS A 627 8.83 -16.82 31.37
CA LYS A 627 8.60 -17.96 30.44
C LYS A 627 9.10 -17.70 29.01
N VAL A 628 9.18 -16.44 28.56
CA VAL A 628 9.71 -16.07 27.23
C VAL A 628 11.22 -16.31 27.12
N PHE A 629 11.97 -16.14 28.20
CA PHE A 629 13.41 -16.48 28.24
C PHE A 629 13.70 -18.00 28.32
N CYS A 630 12.68 -18.84 28.49
CA CYS A 630 12.79 -20.30 28.46
C CYS A 630 12.21 -20.85 27.14
N PHE A 631 12.98 -20.78 26.06
CA PHE A 631 12.62 -21.20 24.68
C PHE A 631 12.37 -22.72 24.48
N GLY A 632 12.00 -23.49 25.51
CA GLY A 632 11.96 -24.97 25.47
C GLY A 632 10.63 -25.66 25.85
N CYS A 633 9.55 -24.93 26.12
CA CYS A 633 8.39 -25.50 26.84
C CYS A 633 7.53 -26.53 26.09
N CYS A 634 7.73 -26.78 24.79
CA CYS A 634 7.02 -27.87 24.11
C CYS A 634 7.69 -29.25 24.26
N ARG A 635 8.91 -29.34 24.81
CA ARG A 635 9.69 -30.59 24.80
C ARG A 635 9.88 -31.26 26.16
N ASN A 636 9.81 -30.52 27.27
CA ASN A 636 9.98 -31.07 28.62
C ASN A 636 8.76 -30.78 29.49
N ALA A 637 7.76 -31.65 29.39
CA ALA A 637 6.74 -31.83 30.43
C ALA A 637 6.68 -33.32 30.81
N ASN A 638 7.85 -33.92 31.04
CA ASN A 638 7.98 -35.18 31.75
C ASN A 638 8.90 -34.94 32.95
N ALA A 639 8.44 -35.37 34.13
CA ALA A 639 9.10 -35.34 35.43
C ALA A 639 9.13 -33.98 36.18
N SER A 640 8.02 -33.63 36.84
CA SER A 640 8.00 -33.21 38.27
C SER A 640 6.64 -32.64 38.67
N SER A 641 5.76 -33.45 39.26
CA SER A 641 4.67 -32.96 40.11
C SER A 641 4.16 -34.08 41.04
N ALA A 642 4.96 -34.37 42.07
CA ALA A 642 4.46 -34.97 43.31
C ALA A 642 4.44 -33.87 44.37
N SER A 643 3.37 -33.08 44.38
CA SER A 643 2.99 -32.21 45.51
C SER A 643 1.58 -31.70 45.22
N GLY A 644 0.57 -32.41 45.75
CA GLY A 644 -0.83 -32.00 45.65
C GLY A 644 -1.11 -30.74 46.47
N PRO A 645 -2.12 -29.94 46.10
CA PRO A 645 -2.58 -28.82 46.92
C PRO A 645 -3.38 -29.36 48.11
N THR A 646 -2.88 -29.16 49.32
CA THR A 646 -3.62 -29.38 50.57
C THR A 646 -4.66 -28.27 50.70
N GLY A 647 -5.93 -28.65 50.53
CA GLY A 647 -7.07 -27.76 50.67
C GLY A 647 -8.37 -28.54 50.77
N TYR A 648 -8.42 -29.53 51.66
CA TYR A 648 -9.68 -30.15 52.08
C TYR A 648 -9.92 -29.79 53.55
N THR A 649 -10.86 -28.88 53.78
CA THR A 649 -11.57 -28.79 55.07
C THR A 649 -12.28 -30.11 55.30
N SER A 650 -11.76 -30.90 56.24
CA SER A 650 -12.36 -32.16 56.66
C SER A 650 -13.66 -31.90 57.41
N LEU A 651 -14.74 -32.48 56.88
CA LEU A 651 -16.01 -32.70 57.54
C LEU A 651 -15.78 -33.73 58.67
N THR A 652 -15.42 -33.27 59.88
CA THR A 652 -15.26 -34.15 61.07
C THR A 652 -15.32 -33.41 62.41
N SER A 653 -16.12 -32.35 62.53
CA SER A 653 -16.41 -31.70 63.83
C SER A 653 -17.89 -31.43 64.05
N ILE A 654 -18.71 -32.46 63.83
CA ILE A 654 -20.04 -32.58 64.46
C ILE A 654 -20.09 -33.99 65.04
N ILE A 655 -19.84 -34.08 66.35
CA ILE A 655 -20.36 -35.02 67.36
C ILE A 655 -19.37 -35.05 68.53
N LYS A 656 -19.86 -34.55 69.68
CA LYS A 656 -19.32 -34.54 71.05
C LYS A 656 -18.26 -33.50 71.40
#